data_AF-A0A809SEU0-F1
#
_entry.id   AF-A0A809SEU0-F1
#
_cell.length_a   1.000
_cell.length_b   1.000
_cell.length_c   1.000
_cell.angle_alpha   90.00
_cell.angle_beta   90.00
_cell.angle_gamma   90.00
#
_symmetry.space_group_name_H-M   'P 1'
#
loop_
_entity.id
_entity.type
_entity.pdbx_description
1 polymer ?
#
loop_
_entity_poly.entity_id
_entity_poly.type
_entity_poly.pdbx_seq_one_letter_code
_entity_poly.pdbx_strand_id
1 'polypeptide(L)'
;MHAHFRNLVFASLLTGAAACHAQLTASEKDGLVDALFLAGLRIEDLRVYPSQPQTKHRLALLDQALANPLEAVANVQGMHEIAMRAPSSLLETAILRTFGEPKRYGLESPVDRPVVPNEIPESLQPIVRDLAVAVAVANAHVRIALSRLLPHEQRELIEGLPQIASPGESFEFARQKPPSLERAWELLGRVDLDRILFAAHILALGVERRLPDLRRAAGVTDWVGEVRFLAGGMPVIVGGKGPNTYTDRSAVLLIDLGGDDSYSGRHGAGPGYASVLIDVSGNDTYHVPDLSLGAGLLGIGFAYDLAGDDNYRGKSLCLGAGLAGVGLFVDESGDDAYQAGSMTQGFGMFGVGICKDSRGADSYRSAALSQGAARTLGFGWLIDVEGDDQYVSSGDRRLSVHPMVPSLSCSQGASLGFESVSGGFAGGIGLLSDLAGNDSYRAEALAQGAAMWHGIASLYDAKGDDSYRAARQAQASADEGSVGMFFDLGGSDLYFSEFGSSQSCAVGRSFALLLDREGNDSYMGRWNSPAFASRGGLAILLDALGEDIVSGSAGVVPELSAEGAVAVFLDLAGTDQIGAPPALSGIQVRPGQSVSYDVQASLAAPFSTSEAAAGPVPGSRQLTSASELSDLVAAIGTPPDPSFPASRVEAIRSLVSMGVPAVRWIGENRLTRLTRAEMSGFVAVVDGVGVPARELLASWVGNPSEEVARAALWACSEGGFEEAAPHLTAAFDRPSLRLLALEAAGRLNDAKAAPRLNLLCADPDPAVAFRAMEALARMGESSAIGTADALLASSNLPLRQSAWELLSQFPDHIRRSAPAMIASGDALRARAGIRLLAKVGDAEALLVIARALDDPRTGVKVEALLALEGRCPPEFRPAILRLRQDPDARVRAVAQATDPGR
;
A
#
# COMPACT_ATOMS: atom_id res chain seq x y z
N MET A 1 34.07 18.62 25.41
CA MET A 1 33.37 17.56 24.63
C MET A 1 31.86 17.59 24.88
N HIS A 2 31.34 17.25 26.07
CA HIS A 2 29.87 17.19 26.35
C HIS A 2 29.04 18.40 25.89
N ALA A 3 29.54 19.64 26.06
CA ALA A 3 28.78 20.84 25.68
C ALA A 3 28.47 20.93 24.18
N HIS A 4 29.42 20.53 23.30
CA HIS A 4 29.19 20.52 21.86
C HIS A 4 28.19 19.44 21.43
N PHE A 5 28.24 18.28 22.10
CA PHE A 5 27.36 17.15 21.81
C PHE A 5 25.88 17.47 22.13
N ARG A 6 25.60 18.24 23.19
CA ARG A 6 24.25 18.75 23.46
C ARG A 6 23.75 19.71 22.38
N ASN A 7 24.63 20.52 21.78
CA ASN A 7 24.21 21.55 20.83
C ASN A 7 23.92 21.00 19.42
N LEU A 8 24.60 19.95 18.95
CA LEU A 8 24.23 19.28 17.68
C LEU A 8 22.82 18.66 17.77
N VAL A 9 22.53 17.94 18.85
CA VAL A 9 21.20 17.32 19.13
C VAL A 9 20.11 18.38 19.42
N PHE A 10 20.47 19.66 19.52
CA PHE A 10 19.54 20.78 19.60
C PHE A 10 19.31 21.50 18.26
N ALA A 11 20.10 21.18 17.22
CA ALA A 11 20.02 21.85 15.92
C ALA A 11 19.12 21.11 14.91
N SER A 12 19.30 19.80 14.71
CA SER A 12 18.51 19.02 13.73
C SER A 12 17.00 19.15 13.97
N LEU A 13 16.61 18.99 15.24
CA LEU A 13 15.23 19.02 15.75
C LEU A 13 14.57 20.41 15.75
N LEU A 14 15.21 21.45 15.19
CA LEU A 14 14.62 22.79 15.05
C LEU A 14 14.68 23.35 13.61
N THR A 15 15.22 22.61 12.64
CA THR A 15 15.28 23.04 11.22
C THR A 15 14.44 22.19 10.26
N GLY A 16 13.85 21.08 10.70
CA GLY A 16 13.05 20.17 9.85
C GLY A 16 11.65 20.67 9.43
N ALA A 17 11.24 21.88 9.81
CA ALA A 17 9.86 22.36 9.66
C ALA A 17 9.67 23.44 8.57
N ALA A 18 10.66 23.68 7.70
CA ALA A 18 10.61 24.81 6.77
C ALA A 18 11.42 24.63 5.47
N ALA A 19 11.00 23.72 4.56
CA ALA A 19 11.25 23.83 3.11
C ALA A 19 10.56 22.76 2.21
N CYS A 20 9.37 22.23 2.54
CA CYS A 20 8.64 21.37 1.58
C CYS A 20 8.32 22.15 0.30
N HIS A 21 8.90 21.75 -0.84
CA HIS A 21 8.57 22.30 -2.16
C HIS A 21 7.87 21.26 -3.04
N ALA A 22 8.07 19.97 -2.78
CA ALA A 22 7.19 18.90 -3.24
C ALA A 22 5.78 19.04 -2.63
N GLN A 23 4.88 19.57 -3.46
CA GLN A 23 3.45 19.32 -3.42
C GLN A 23 2.97 19.20 -4.87
N LEU A 24 1.70 18.86 -5.06
CA LEU A 24 1.05 19.14 -6.33
C LEU A 24 1.20 20.62 -6.69
N THR A 25 1.52 20.95 -7.95
CA THR A 25 1.67 22.34 -8.41
C THR A 25 0.34 23.11 -8.34
N ALA A 26 0.37 24.43 -8.58
CA ALA A 26 -0.86 25.22 -8.62
C ALA A 26 -1.81 24.74 -9.74
N SER A 27 -1.26 24.43 -10.92
CA SER A 27 -1.97 23.85 -12.06
C SER A 27 -2.54 22.46 -11.76
N GLU A 28 -1.74 21.54 -11.18
CA GLU A 28 -2.22 20.21 -10.77
C GLU A 28 -3.37 20.30 -9.75
N LYS A 29 -3.28 21.23 -8.79
CA LYS A 29 -4.33 21.47 -7.79
C LYS A 29 -5.60 22.07 -8.39
N ASP A 30 -5.47 23.10 -9.22
CA ASP A 30 -6.61 23.78 -9.83
C ASP A 30 -7.32 22.86 -10.84
N GLY A 31 -6.57 22.08 -11.62
CA GLY A 31 -7.10 21.05 -12.53
C GLY A 31 -7.82 19.94 -11.78
N LEU A 32 -7.25 19.40 -10.70
CA LEU A 32 -7.91 18.40 -9.85
C LEU A 32 -9.19 18.95 -9.20
N VAL A 33 -9.18 20.21 -8.75
CA VAL A 33 -10.37 20.90 -8.22
C VAL A 33 -11.45 21.03 -9.30
N ASP A 34 -11.09 21.36 -10.54
CA ASP A 34 -12.04 21.48 -11.65
C ASP A 34 -12.58 20.12 -12.11
N ALA A 35 -11.75 19.07 -12.15
CA ALA A 35 -12.18 17.70 -12.44
C ALA A 35 -13.17 17.17 -11.38
N LEU A 36 -12.87 17.35 -10.09
CA LEU A 36 -13.77 17.01 -8.99
C LEU A 36 -15.06 17.85 -9.07
N PHE A 37 -14.96 19.15 -9.38
CA PHE A 37 -16.11 20.02 -9.57
C PHE A 37 -17.01 19.55 -10.73
N LEU A 38 -16.45 19.07 -11.85
CA LEU A 38 -17.23 18.50 -12.95
C LEU A 38 -18.00 17.26 -12.48
N ALA A 39 -17.35 16.33 -11.78
CA ALA A 39 -18.03 15.20 -11.12
C ALA A 39 -19.06 15.62 -10.05
N GLY A 40 -18.98 16.85 -9.51
CA GLY A 40 -19.74 17.28 -8.33
C GLY A 40 -19.29 16.55 -7.07
N LEU A 41 -18.00 16.27 -7.01
CA LEU A 41 -17.21 15.95 -5.83
C LEU A 41 -16.58 17.26 -5.31
N ARG A 42 -15.91 17.16 -4.17
CA ARG A 42 -15.11 18.20 -3.51
C ARG A 42 -13.81 17.56 -3.02
N ILE A 43 -12.84 18.36 -2.58
CA ILE A 43 -11.61 17.83 -1.96
C ILE A 43 -11.96 16.94 -0.74
N GLU A 44 -12.94 17.34 0.07
CA GLU A 44 -13.39 16.52 1.22
C GLU A 44 -14.02 15.17 0.83
N ASP A 45 -14.50 15.03 -0.41
CA ASP A 45 -15.10 13.77 -0.91
C ASP A 45 -14.04 12.74 -1.34
N LEU A 46 -12.75 13.11 -1.37
CA LEU A 46 -11.64 12.17 -1.56
C LEU A 46 -11.39 11.27 -0.34
N ARG A 47 -11.99 11.57 0.83
CA ARG A 47 -11.73 10.83 2.08
C ARG A 47 -12.11 9.35 1.95
N VAL A 48 -11.15 8.48 2.19
CA VAL A 48 -11.33 7.03 2.19
C VAL A 48 -11.72 6.55 3.60
N TYR A 49 -12.97 6.11 3.76
CA TYR A 49 -13.50 5.68 5.06
C TYR A 49 -13.14 4.21 5.35
N PRO A 50 -12.38 3.90 6.43
CA PRO A 50 -11.93 2.54 6.72
C PRO A 50 -13.10 1.60 7.05
N SER A 51 -13.03 0.35 6.56
CA SER A 51 -14.06 -0.68 6.75
C SER A 51 -13.99 -1.40 8.10
N GLN A 52 -12.83 -1.42 8.76
CA GLN A 52 -12.61 -2.21 9.97
C GLN A 52 -11.78 -1.45 11.03
N PRO A 53 -12.27 -1.33 12.27
CA PRO A 53 -11.51 -0.83 13.42
C PRO A 53 -10.70 -1.94 14.12
N GLN A 54 -10.31 -3.01 13.41
CA GLN A 54 -9.78 -4.25 14.01
C GLN A 54 -8.42 -4.73 13.48
N THR A 55 -7.89 -4.17 12.39
CA THR A 55 -6.52 -4.49 11.95
C THR A 55 -5.52 -4.02 13.00
N LYS A 56 -4.69 -4.94 13.49
CA LYS A 56 -3.72 -4.67 14.54
C LYS A 56 -2.52 -3.91 13.98
N HIS A 57 -1.99 -3.00 14.78
CA HIS A 57 -0.73 -2.29 14.51
C HIS A 57 -0.73 -1.48 13.19
N ARG A 58 -1.85 -0.82 12.87
CA ARG A 58 -1.90 0.20 11.80
C ARG A 58 -0.95 1.36 12.13
N LEU A 59 -0.28 1.87 11.09
CA LEU A 59 0.57 3.05 11.18
C LEU A 59 -0.30 4.32 11.29
N ALA A 60 0.09 5.27 12.15
CA ALA A 60 -0.62 6.55 12.26
C ALA A 60 -0.62 7.34 10.94
N LEU A 61 0.47 7.23 10.15
CA LEU A 61 0.58 7.83 8.83
C LEU A 61 -0.44 7.24 7.83
N LEU A 62 -0.79 5.95 7.94
CA LEU A 62 -1.80 5.32 7.09
C LEU A 62 -3.20 5.86 7.40
N ASP A 63 -3.51 6.02 8.69
CA ASP A 63 -4.80 6.57 9.13
C ASP A 63 -4.95 8.04 8.72
N GLN A 64 -3.86 8.81 8.75
CA GLN A 64 -3.79 10.16 8.20
C GLN A 64 -3.96 10.17 6.67
N ALA A 65 -3.31 9.25 5.95
CA ALA A 65 -3.34 9.19 4.48
C ALA A 65 -4.72 8.85 3.92
N LEU A 66 -5.43 7.89 4.52
CA LEU A 66 -6.80 7.57 4.11
C LEU A 66 -7.78 8.71 4.48
N ALA A 67 -7.53 9.42 5.58
CA ALA A 67 -8.36 10.55 6.00
C ALA A 67 -8.15 11.82 5.16
N ASN A 68 -6.91 12.12 4.77
CA ASN A 68 -6.48 13.33 4.05
C ASN A 68 -5.53 12.97 2.88
N PRO A 69 -6.01 12.36 1.77
CA PRO A 69 -5.15 11.84 0.70
C PRO A 69 -4.08 12.80 0.19
N LEU A 70 -4.46 14.03 -0.19
CA LEU A 70 -3.54 15.04 -0.74
C LEU A 70 -2.49 15.53 0.27
N GLU A 71 -2.73 15.40 1.57
CA GLU A 71 -1.74 15.70 2.61
C GLU A 71 -0.70 14.56 2.70
N ALA A 72 -1.13 13.30 2.51
CA ALA A 72 -0.19 12.19 2.43
C ALA A 72 0.66 12.20 1.16
N VAL A 73 0.12 12.66 0.02
CA VAL A 73 0.91 12.87 -1.21
C VAL A 73 2.15 13.73 -0.91
N ALA A 74 1.94 14.92 -0.33
CA ALA A 74 3.03 15.80 0.06
C ALA A 74 3.95 15.20 1.15
N ASN A 75 3.40 14.45 2.12
CA ASN A 75 4.22 13.80 3.16
C ASN A 75 5.08 12.65 2.64
N VAL A 76 4.64 11.92 1.60
CA VAL A 76 5.39 10.81 0.98
C VAL A 76 6.40 11.36 -0.01
N GLN A 77 6.00 12.26 -0.90
CA GLN A 77 6.93 12.95 -1.83
C GLN A 77 8.06 13.66 -1.06
N GLY A 78 7.73 14.31 0.07
CA GLY A 78 8.69 14.90 1.00
C GLY A 78 9.56 13.92 1.82
N MET A 79 9.34 12.60 1.70
CA MET A 79 10.36 11.60 2.11
C MET A 79 11.36 11.39 0.98
N HIS A 80 10.91 11.23 -0.26
CA HIS A 80 11.80 11.07 -1.42
C HIS A 80 12.69 12.31 -1.65
N GLU A 81 12.18 13.54 -1.42
CA GLU A 81 12.96 14.81 -1.44
C GLU A 81 14.25 14.78 -0.59
N ILE A 82 14.37 13.90 0.41
CA ILE A 82 15.53 13.84 1.29
C ILE A 82 16.53 12.72 0.96
N ALA A 83 16.34 11.97 -0.14
CA ALA A 83 17.22 10.86 -0.56
C ALA A 83 18.73 11.25 -0.62
N MET A 84 19.05 12.46 -1.10
CA MET A 84 20.40 13.03 -1.11
C MET A 84 21.00 13.37 0.28
N ARG A 85 20.25 13.25 1.38
CA ARG A 85 20.76 13.59 2.73
C ARG A 85 21.69 12.49 3.28
N ALA A 86 22.41 12.84 4.35
CA ALA A 86 23.25 11.90 5.09
C ALA A 86 22.41 10.80 5.76
N PRO A 87 22.94 9.56 5.92
CA PRO A 87 22.18 8.43 6.45
C PRO A 87 21.50 8.65 7.80
N SER A 88 22.09 9.44 8.70
CA SER A 88 21.51 9.84 9.98
C SER A 88 20.17 10.58 9.84
N SER A 89 20.00 11.37 8.76
CA SER A 89 18.77 12.11 8.43
C SER A 89 17.71 11.23 7.77
N LEU A 90 18.16 10.27 6.94
CA LEU A 90 17.30 9.22 6.38
C LEU A 90 16.74 8.36 7.52
N LEU A 91 17.59 7.92 8.44
CA LEU A 91 17.22 7.18 9.66
C LEU A 91 16.30 7.99 10.59
N GLU A 92 16.58 9.28 10.83
CA GLU A 92 15.71 10.15 11.66
C GLU A 92 14.28 10.22 11.07
N THR A 93 14.17 10.31 9.74
CA THR A 93 12.89 10.35 9.03
C THR A 93 12.18 9.00 9.04
N ALA A 94 12.89 7.91 8.73
CA ALA A 94 12.37 6.54 8.81
C ALA A 94 11.80 6.21 10.20
N ILE A 95 12.53 6.63 11.25
CA ILE A 95 12.11 6.47 12.65
C ILE A 95 10.84 7.29 12.93
N LEU A 96 10.86 8.59 12.61
CA LEU A 96 9.76 9.52 12.90
C LEU A 96 8.46 9.12 12.19
N ARG A 97 8.53 8.68 10.94
CA ARG A 97 7.37 8.33 10.10
C ARG A 97 6.75 6.98 10.45
N THR A 98 7.54 6.04 10.99
CA THR A 98 7.08 4.68 11.33
C THR A 98 6.69 4.53 12.80
N PHE A 99 7.49 5.09 13.72
CA PHE A 99 7.37 4.87 15.17
C PHE A 99 6.98 6.13 15.97
N GLY A 100 6.98 7.30 15.33
CA GLY A 100 6.70 8.59 15.99
C GLY A 100 7.95 9.23 16.61
N GLU A 101 7.76 10.19 17.51
CA GLU A 101 8.88 10.90 18.14
C GLU A 101 9.81 9.95 18.95
N PRO A 102 11.10 9.85 18.61
CA PRO A 102 12.00 8.89 19.26
C PRO A 102 12.28 9.26 20.72
N LYS A 103 12.18 8.26 21.61
CA LYS A 103 12.58 8.41 23.02
C LYS A 103 14.08 8.71 23.10
N ARG A 104 14.44 9.79 23.79
CA ARG A 104 15.83 10.20 23.98
C ARG A 104 16.42 9.53 25.21
N TYR A 105 17.58 8.88 25.04
CA TYR A 105 18.32 8.27 26.12
C TYR A 105 19.58 9.08 26.47
N GLY A 106 20.09 8.93 27.69
CA GLY A 106 21.41 9.45 28.05
C GLY A 106 22.50 8.68 27.32
N LEU A 107 23.59 9.34 26.93
CA LEU A 107 24.74 8.66 26.33
C LEU A 107 25.40 7.73 27.37
N GLU A 108 25.43 6.43 27.10
CA GLU A 108 26.27 5.50 27.85
C GLU A 108 27.74 5.85 27.63
N SER A 109 28.57 5.80 28.67
CA SER A 109 30.03 5.94 28.51
C SER A 109 30.67 4.56 28.49
N PRO A 110 31.57 4.25 27.53
CA PRO A 110 32.50 3.15 27.73
C PRO A 110 33.34 3.43 28.99
N VAL A 111 33.65 2.39 29.76
CA VAL A 111 34.37 2.50 31.05
C VAL A 111 35.83 2.89 30.82
N ASP A 112 36.44 2.31 29.76
CA ASP A 112 37.82 2.58 29.34
C ASP A 112 37.84 3.08 27.90
N ARG A 113 38.82 3.92 27.56
CA ARG A 113 39.02 4.40 26.18
C ARG A 113 39.83 3.35 25.39
N PRO A 114 39.39 2.93 24.18
CA PRO A 114 40.11 1.95 23.38
C PRO A 114 41.57 2.34 23.11
N VAL A 115 42.47 1.39 23.42
CA VAL A 115 43.85 1.40 22.93
C VAL A 115 43.82 0.90 21.48
N VAL A 116 44.51 1.62 20.60
CA VAL A 116 44.72 1.24 19.20
C VAL A 116 46.19 0.84 19.06
N PRO A 117 46.54 -0.27 18.38
CA PRO A 117 47.91 -0.67 18.14
C PRO A 117 48.75 0.40 17.42
N ASN A 118 50.06 0.41 17.64
CA ASN A 118 50.99 1.37 17.01
C ASN A 118 51.34 0.99 15.57
N GLU A 119 51.04 -0.25 15.20
CA GLU A 119 51.12 -0.84 13.87
C GLU A 119 50.16 -0.16 12.87
N ILE A 120 49.08 0.45 13.37
CA ILE A 120 48.17 1.31 12.59
C ILE A 120 48.77 2.73 12.54
N PRO A 121 48.90 3.35 11.35
CA PRO A 121 49.49 4.69 11.19
C PRO A 121 48.89 5.76 12.12
N GLU A 122 49.75 6.66 12.64
CA GLU A 122 49.36 7.68 13.63
C GLU A 122 48.21 8.60 13.19
N SER A 123 48.06 8.82 11.87
CA SER A 123 46.95 9.58 11.26
C SER A 123 45.59 8.89 11.44
N LEU A 124 45.56 7.55 11.46
CA LEU A 124 44.36 6.73 11.52
C LEU A 124 43.96 6.39 12.96
N GLN A 125 44.91 6.27 13.89
CA GLN A 125 44.63 5.89 15.28
C GLN A 125 43.55 6.74 15.98
N PRO A 126 43.42 8.07 15.78
CA PRO A 126 42.31 8.85 16.35
C PRO A 126 40.95 8.48 15.75
N ILE A 127 40.92 8.15 14.46
CA ILE A 127 39.72 7.86 13.67
C ILE A 127 39.18 6.49 14.07
N VAL A 128 40.03 5.45 13.99
CA VAL A 128 39.72 4.07 14.42
C VAL A 128 39.25 4.04 15.88
N ARG A 129 39.91 4.80 16.77
CA ARG A 129 39.55 4.88 18.20
C ARG A 129 38.16 5.48 18.42
N ASP A 130 37.84 6.56 17.72
CA ASP A 130 36.56 7.25 17.91
C ASP A 130 35.39 6.49 17.24
N LEU A 131 35.64 5.77 16.13
CA LEU A 131 34.69 4.83 15.54
C LEU A 131 34.42 3.64 16.47
N ALA A 132 35.47 3.02 17.03
CA ALA A 132 35.33 1.95 18.02
C ALA A 132 34.58 2.41 19.29
N VAL A 133 34.73 3.67 19.70
CA VAL A 133 33.93 4.27 20.78
C VAL A 133 32.46 4.39 20.38
N ALA A 134 32.13 4.84 19.17
CA ALA A 134 30.75 4.94 18.70
C ALA A 134 30.06 3.55 18.69
N VAL A 135 30.75 2.53 18.16
CA VAL A 135 30.29 1.13 18.19
C VAL A 135 30.12 0.61 19.62
N ALA A 136 31.01 0.98 20.56
CA ALA A 136 30.89 0.59 21.96
C ALA A 136 29.65 1.19 22.66
N VAL A 137 29.33 2.46 22.38
CA VAL A 137 28.14 3.15 22.91
C VAL A 137 26.86 2.52 22.35
N ALA A 138 26.79 2.27 21.04
CA ALA A 138 25.67 1.58 20.42
C ALA A 138 25.48 0.17 21.01
N ASN A 139 26.57 -0.57 21.23
CA ASN A 139 26.56 -1.88 21.88
C ASN A 139 26.12 -1.84 23.36
N ALA A 140 26.33 -0.75 24.09
CA ALA A 140 25.76 -0.58 25.43
C ALA A 140 24.22 -0.45 25.36
N HIS A 141 23.71 0.40 24.47
CA HIS A 141 22.28 0.59 24.26
C HIS A 141 21.55 -0.68 23.80
N VAL A 142 22.07 -1.41 22.82
CA VAL A 142 21.44 -2.65 22.31
C VAL A 142 21.36 -3.73 23.42
N ARG A 143 22.41 -3.90 24.23
CA ARG A 143 22.38 -4.83 25.39
C ARG A 143 21.32 -4.45 26.43
N ILE A 144 21.13 -3.16 26.70
CA ILE A 144 20.06 -2.69 27.60
C ILE A 144 18.69 -2.93 26.96
N ALA A 145 18.55 -2.69 25.65
CA ALA A 145 17.29 -2.86 24.94
C ALA A 145 16.77 -4.31 24.89
N LEU A 146 17.70 -5.27 24.86
CA LEU A 146 17.41 -6.71 24.87
C LEU A 146 17.39 -7.34 26.27
N SER A 147 17.69 -6.58 27.34
CA SER A 147 17.91 -7.12 28.69
C SER A 147 16.68 -7.74 29.38
N ARG A 148 15.52 -7.72 28.72
CA ARG A 148 14.25 -8.33 29.16
C ARG A 148 13.94 -9.65 28.45
N LEU A 149 14.75 -10.05 27.46
CA LEU A 149 14.65 -11.36 26.81
C LEU A 149 15.58 -12.35 27.52
N LEU A 150 15.15 -13.61 27.67
CA LEU A 150 16.08 -14.70 27.97
C LEU A 150 16.88 -15.07 26.69
N PRO A 151 18.12 -15.58 26.79
CA PRO A 151 18.95 -15.86 25.60
C PRO A 151 18.33 -16.83 24.58
N HIS A 152 17.44 -17.73 25.02
CA HIS A 152 16.70 -18.60 24.11
C HIS A 152 15.55 -17.87 23.38
N GLU A 153 14.95 -16.86 23.99
CA GLU A 153 13.88 -16.05 23.41
C GLU A 153 14.43 -14.99 22.44
N GLN A 154 15.62 -14.45 22.72
CA GLN A 154 16.37 -13.64 21.74
C GLN A 154 16.70 -14.49 20.50
N ARG A 155 17.09 -15.75 20.68
CA ARG A 155 17.29 -16.71 19.58
C ARG A 155 15.97 -17.07 18.87
N GLU A 156 14.88 -17.23 19.60
CA GLU A 156 13.52 -17.47 19.07
C GLU A 156 13.09 -16.35 18.10
N LEU A 157 13.37 -15.08 18.44
CA LEU A 157 13.17 -13.96 17.52
C LEU A 157 14.17 -13.95 16.35
N ILE A 158 15.48 -14.09 16.61
CA ILE A 158 16.51 -14.03 15.55
C ILE A 158 16.27 -15.13 14.50
N GLU A 159 16.05 -16.38 14.89
CA GLU A 159 15.76 -17.45 13.94
C GLU A 159 14.34 -17.36 13.35
N GLY A 160 13.36 -16.88 14.13
CA GLY A 160 11.95 -16.94 13.79
C GLY A 160 11.45 -15.80 12.89
N LEU A 161 11.89 -14.57 13.12
CA LEU A 161 11.37 -13.40 12.41
C LEU A 161 11.53 -13.47 10.87
N PRO A 162 12.69 -13.88 10.31
CA PRO A 162 12.83 -14.05 8.85
C PRO A 162 11.93 -15.14 8.27
N GLN A 163 11.68 -16.22 9.03
CA GLN A 163 10.78 -17.32 8.64
C GLN A 163 9.28 -16.91 8.71
N ILE A 164 8.95 -15.87 9.48
CA ILE A 164 7.61 -15.25 9.50
C ILE A 164 7.47 -14.27 8.32
N ALA A 165 8.54 -13.51 8.02
CA ALA A 165 8.59 -12.57 6.91
C ALA A 165 8.55 -13.25 5.53
N SER A 166 9.23 -14.40 5.37
CA SER A 166 9.26 -15.23 4.17
C SER A 166 8.92 -16.70 4.49
N PRO A 167 7.63 -17.06 4.63
CA PRO A 167 7.22 -18.41 5.02
C PRO A 167 7.60 -19.48 3.99
N GLY A 168 8.37 -20.48 4.44
CA GLY A 168 8.88 -21.57 3.59
C GLY A 168 10.30 -21.34 3.05
N GLU A 169 10.86 -20.15 3.21
CA GLU A 169 12.29 -19.91 3.01
C GLU A 169 13.12 -20.47 4.18
N SER A 170 14.40 -20.77 3.93
CA SER A 170 15.32 -21.31 4.92
C SER A 170 16.64 -20.53 4.91
N PHE A 171 17.20 -20.30 6.10
CA PHE A 171 18.32 -19.39 6.33
C PHE A 171 19.48 -20.13 7.01
N GLU A 172 20.72 -19.82 6.66
CA GLU A 172 21.93 -20.50 7.14
C GLU A 172 22.05 -20.57 8.67
N PHE A 173 21.46 -19.61 9.39
CA PHE A 173 21.48 -19.52 10.85
C PHE A 173 20.22 -20.09 11.53
N ALA A 174 19.12 -20.31 10.80
CA ALA A 174 17.88 -20.85 11.36
C ALA A 174 17.97 -22.37 11.55
N ARG A 175 17.55 -22.87 12.72
CA ARG A 175 17.55 -24.29 13.12
C ARG A 175 16.22 -24.71 13.74
N GLN A 176 15.46 -23.75 14.25
CA GLN A 176 14.16 -23.93 14.88
C GLN A 176 13.04 -23.48 13.95
N LYS A 177 11.84 -24.05 14.13
CA LYS A 177 10.62 -23.54 13.47
C LYS A 177 10.31 -22.12 13.97
N PRO A 178 9.66 -21.26 13.16
CA PRO A 178 9.22 -19.96 13.64
C PRO A 178 8.21 -20.10 14.79
N PRO A 179 8.18 -19.14 15.73
CA PRO A 179 7.06 -18.97 16.65
C PRO A 179 5.81 -18.50 15.88
N SER A 180 4.64 -18.47 16.53
CA SER A 180 3.48 -17.80 15.95
C SER A 180 3.69 -16.28 15.92
N LEU A 181 2.93 -15.57 15.07
CA LEU A 181 3.03 -14.11 14.95
C LEU A 181 2.68 -13.41 16.28
N GLU A 182 1.76 -13.97 17.06
CA GLU A 182 1.41 -13.48 18.40
C GLU A 182 2.55 -13.67 19.41
N ARG A 183 3.27 -14.80 19.35
CA ARG A 183 4.43 -15.07 20.22
C ARG A 183 5.63 -14.21 19.81
N ALA A 184 5.88 -14.02 18.52
CA ALA A 184 6.86 -13.06 18.03
C ALA A 184 6.53 -11.64 18.52
N TRP A 185 5.24 -11.25 18.49
CA TRP A 185 4.79 -9.96 19.00
C TRP A 185 4.92 -9.81 20.52
N GLU A 186 4.57 -10.84 21.30
CA GLU A 186 4.78 -10.88 22.76
C GLU A 186 6.26 -10.67 23.12
N LEU A 187 7.16 -11.34 22.39
CA LEU A 187 8.59 -11.20 22.56
C LEU A 187 9.10 -9.80 22.19
N LEU A 188 8.68 -9.27 21.04
CA LEU A 188 9.02 -7.93 20.57
C LEU A 188 8.53 -6.84 21.53
N GLY A 189 7.36 -7.00 22.13
CA GLY A 189 6.81 -6.08 23.15
C GLY A 189 7.65 -5.99 24.44
N ARG A 190 8.69 -6.82 24.59
CA ARG A 190 9.66 -6.78 25.70
C ARG A 190 11.00 -6.15 25.29
N VAL A 191 11.24 -5.92 23.99
CA VAL A 191 12.40 -5.19 23.45
C VAL A 191 12.15 -3.68 23.55
N ASP A 192 13.16 -2.92 23.98
CA ASP A 192 13.14 -1.46 23.92
C ASP A 192 13.59 -0.99 22.52
N LEU A 193 12.69 -1.14 21.54
CA LEU A 193 13.00 -0.83 20.13
C LEU A 193 13.45 0.63 19.97
N ASP A 194 12.82 1.58 20.65
CA ASP A 194 13.19 3.00 20.65
C ASP A 194 14.68 3.21 20.98
N ARG A 195 15.23 2.41 21.91
CA ARG A 195 16.64 2.47 22.31
C ARG A 195 17.59 1.90 21.27
N ILE A 196 17.15 0.93 20.46
CA ILE A 196 17.92 0.44 19.30
C ILE A 196 17.90 1.51 18.19
N LEU A 197 16.73 2.08 17.89
CA LEU A 197 16.56 3.14 16.88
C LEU A 197 17.38 4.40 17.24
N PHE A 198 17.32 4.85 18.50
CA PHE A 198 18.15 5.95 19.02
C PHE A 198 19.64 5.65 18.88
N ALA A 199 20.07 4.44 19.23
CA ALA A 199 21.48 4.03 19.15
C ALA A 199 21.99 3.95 17.70
N ALA A 200 21.13 3.58 16.74
CA ALA A 200 21.48 3.57 15.32
C ALA A 200 21.72 4.99 14.79
N HIS A 201 20.80 5.92 15.03
CA HIS A 201 20.97 7.33 14.61
C HIS A 201 22.22 7.98 15.24
N ILE A 202 22.51 7.70 16.53
CA ILE A 202 23.74 8.17 17.20
C ILE A 202 25.01 7.51 16.63
N LEU A 203 24.94 6.24 16.19
CA LEU A 203 26.04 5.56 15.52
C LEU A 203 26.31 6.16 14.13
N ALA A 204 25.27 6.48 13.35
CA ALA A 204 25.38 7.06 12.01
C ALA A 204 26.09 8.42 12.07
N LEU A 205 25.62 9.33 12.95
CA LEU A 205 26.30 10.59 13.27
C LEU A 205 27.75 10.39 13.78
N GLY A 206 28.05 9.23 14.36
CA GLY A 206 29.39 8.86 14.80
C GLY A 206 30.33 8.50 13.64
N VAL A 207 29.81 7.78 12.64
CA VAL A 207 30.53 7.37 11.42
C VAL A 207 30.68 8.54 10.44
N GLU A 208 29.58 9.22 10.09
CA GLU A 208 29.54 10.36 9.15
C GLU A 208 30.55 11.45 9.51
N ARG A 209 30.67 11.78 10.80
CA ARG A 209 31.62 12.78 11.31
C ARG A 209 33.09 12.36 11.16
N ARG A 210 33.36 11.10 10.82
CA ARG A 210 34.71 10.52 10.66
C ARG A 210 35.05 10.09 9.24
N LEU A 211 34.09 9.82 8.36
CA LEU A 211 34.36 9.51 6.94
C LEU A 211 35.26 10.57 6.24
N PRO A 212 35.07 11.90 6.40
CA PRO A 212 35.93 12.90 5.76
C PRO A 212 37.36 12.97 6.31
N ASP A 213 37.58 12.52 7.55
CA ASP A 213 38.93 12.36 8.10
C ASP A 213 39.56 11.04 7.63
N LEU A 214 38.76 9.97 7.52
CA LEU A 214 39.18 8.65 7.06
C LEU A 214 39.64 8.69 5.60
N ARG A 215 38.82 9.21 4.67
CA ARG A 215 39.20 9.38 3.25
C ARG A 215 40.48 10.19 3.10
N ARG A 216 40.66 11.25 3.91
CA ARG A 216 41.89 12.06 3.89
C ARG A 216 43.10 11.28 4.40
N ALA A 217 42.93 10.44 5.42
CA ALA A 217 44.02 9.62 5.99
C ALA A 217 44.39 8.45 5.07
N ALA A 218 43.40 7.79 4.45
CA ALA A 218 43.60 6.79 3.41
C ALA A 218 44.30 7.38 2.18
N GLY A 219 43.81 8.52 1.66
CA GLY A 219 44.37 9.19 0.48
C GLY A 219 45.85 9.61 0.59
N VAL A 220 46.42 9.70 1.81
CA VAL A 220 47.83 10.07 2.05
C VAL A 220 48.68 8.97 2.67
N THR A 221 48.15 7.76 2.86
CA THR A 221 48.92 6.62 3.38
C THR A 221 49.21 5.61 2.27
N ASP A 222 50.42 5.06 2.28
CA ASP A 222 50.86 3.92 1.46
C ASP A 222 50.97 2.64 2.32
N TRP A 223 50.26 2.61 3.45
CA TRP A 223 50.30 1.48 4.38
C TRP A 223 49.50 0.29 3.85
N VAL A 224 50.16 -0.88 3.81
CA VAL A 224 49.60 -2.16 3.37
C VAL A 224 49.79 -3.20 4.46
N GLY A 225 48.74 -3.97 4.73
CA GLY A 225 48.70 -5.00 5.76
C GLY A 225 47.45 -4.90 6.63
N GLU A 226 47.23 -5.92 7.46
CA GLU A 226 46.03 -6.06 8.28
C GLU A 226 46.39 -6.08 9.78
N VAL A 227 45.62 -5.37 10.61
CA VAL A 227 45.76 -5.36 12.07
C VAL A 227 44.44 -5.75 12.74
N ARG A 228 44.43 -6.92 13.39
CA ARG A 228 43.30 -7.41 14.20
C ARG A 228 43.57 -7.21 15.69
N PHE A 229 42.65 -6.58 16.42
CA PHE A 229 42.81 -6.30 17.86
C PHE A 229 41.47 -6.23 18.62
N LEU A 230 41.54 -6.10 19.95
CA LEU A 230 40.37 -6.00 20.84
C LEU A 230 40.21 -4.58 21.41
N ALA A 231 39.31 -3.79 20.81
CA ALA A 231 38.94 -2.47 21.32
C ALA A 231 37.96 -2.61 22.51
N GLY A 232 38.47 -2.61 23.74
CA GLY A 232 37.63 -2.78 24.94
C GLY A 232 36.94 -4.15 25.01
N GLY A 233 37.59 -5.18 24.46
CA GLY A 233 37.04 -6.54 24.33
C GLY A 233 36.23 -6.79 23.06
N MET A 234 36.02 -5.78 22.21
CA MET A 234 35.33 -5.93 20.93
C MET A 234 36.30 -6.21 19.78
N PRO A 235 36.07 -7.18 18.89
CA PRO A 235 36.92 -7.44 17.73
C PRO A 235 36.89 -6.30 16.71
N VAL A 236 38.06 -5.76 16.40
CA VAL A 236 38.29 -4.72 15.38
C VAL A 236 39.35 -5.21 14.39
N ILE A 237 39.11 -4.94 13.11
CA ILE A 237 40.03 -5.19 12.00
C ILE A 237 40.28 -3.85 11.31
N VAL A 238 41.54 -3.57 10.96
CA VAL A 238 41.90 -2.46 10.07
C VAL A 238 42.85 -2.98 8.99
N GLY A 239 42.43 -2.85 7.73
CA GLY A 239 43.20 -3.19 6.53
C GLY A 239 43.94 -2.00 5.93
N GLY A 240 44.57 -2.21 4.77
CA GLY A 240 45.46 -1.26 4.13
C GLY A 240 45.73 -1.62 2.67
N LYS A 241 46.22 -0.63 1.90
CA LYS A 241 46.14 -0.47 0.43
C LYS A 241 46.67 -1.60 -0.46
N GLY A 242 46.13 -2.80 -0.39
CA GLY A 242 46.49 -3.89 -1.27
C GLY A 242 45.73 -5.16 -0.92
N PRO A 243 45.47 -6.05 -1.89
CA PRO A 243 44.41 -7.06 -1.84
C PRO A 243 44.44 -7.92 -0.56
N ASN A 244 43.44 -7.70 0.29
CA ASN A 244 43.11 -8.40 1.52
C ASN A 244 41.98 -9.41 1.25
N THR A 245 41.52 -10.14 2.29
CA THR A 245 40.50 -11.19 2.14
C THR A 245 39.75 -11.42 3.45
N TYR A 246 38.52 -10.91 3.54
CA TYR A 246 37.77 -10.83 4.77
C TYR A 246 36.75 -11.95 4.94
N THR A 247 37.19 -13.02 5.61
CA THR A 247 36.38 -14.21 5.95
C THR A 247 35.74 -14.18 7.34
N ASP A 248 35.99 -13.13 8.13
CA ASP A 248 35.56 -13.04 9.54
C ASP A 248 34.03 -13.03 9.72
N ARG A 249 33.51 -13.47 10.88
CA ARG A 249 32.06 -13.46 11.18
C ARG A 249 31.73 -12.87 12.57
N SER A 250 32.65 -12.08 13.11
CA SER A 250 32.68 -11.60 14.50
C SER A 250 33.21 -10.17 14.68
N ALA A 251 33.79 -9.56 13.65
CA ALA A 251 34.18 -8.16 13.64
C ALA A 251 32.99 -7.23 13.92
N VAL A 252 33.13 -6.33 14.90
CA VAL A 252 32.14 -5.25 15.13
C VAL A 252 32.54 -3.95 14.46
N LEU A 253 33.80 -3.84 14.04
CA LEU A 253 34.33 -2.76 13.23
C LEU A 253 35.38 -3.35 12.28
N LEU A 254 35.11 -3.28 10.97
CA LEU A 254 36.08 -3.51 9.90
C LEU A 254 36.23 -2.16 9.19
N ILE A 255 37.47 -1.69 9.04
CA ILE A 255 37.83 -0.52 8.24
C ILE A 255 38.91 -0.96 7.27
N ASP A 256 38.65 -0.93 5.97
CA ASP A 256 39.75 -0.94 4.98
C ASP A 256 40.16 0.49 4.61
N LEU A 257 41.16 0.60 3.75
CA LEU A 257 41.73 1.81 3.19
C LEU A 257 41.98 1.67 1.67
N GLY A 258 41.75 0.49 1.09
CA GLY A 258 41.46 0.28 -0.34
C GLY A 258 42.26 -0.81 -1.07
N GLY A 259 41.91 -1.03 -2.33
CA GLY A 259 42.49 -2.01 -3.24
C GLY A 259 41.63 -3.26 -3.40
N ASP A 260 41.73 -3.91 -4.57
CA ASP A 260 40.78 -4.92 -5.07
C ASP A 260 40.61 -6.14 -4.13
N ASP A 261 39.53 -6.16 -3.35
CA ASP A 261 39.38 -6.99 -2.15
C ASP A 261 38.31 -8.09 -2.26
N SER A 262 38.27 -8.99 -1.25
CA SER A 262 37.34 -10.14 -1.27
C SER A 262 36.71 -10.42 0.09
N TYR A 263 35.41 -10.16 0.19
CA TYR A 263 34.62 -10.30 1.42
C TYR A 263 33.71 -11.54 1.39
N SER A 264 34.03 -12.58 2.17
CA SER A 264 33.19 -13.81 2.31
C SER A 264 32.70 -14.08 3.75
N GLY A 265 32.82 -13.07 4.60
CA GLY A 265 32.49 -13.09 6.02
C GLY A 265 31.08 -12.57 6.34
N ARG A 266 30.84 -12.20 7.61
CA ARG A 266 29.68 -11.41 8.04
C ARG A 266 30.16 -10.07 8.56
N HIS A 267 30.08 -9.07 7.70
CA HIS A 267 30.55 -7.71 7.93
C HIS A 267 29.35 -6.77 7.97
N GLY A 268 29.42 -5.72 8.80
CA GLY A 268 28.31 -4.77 8.96
C GLY A 268 26.96 -5.41 9.36
N ALA A 269 26.97 -6.54 10.06
CA ALA A 269 25.80 -7.41 10.22
C ALA A 269 24.94 -7.09 11.47
N GLY A 270 25.52 -7.15 12.66
CA GLY A 270 24.85 -6.74 13.91
C GLY A 270 23.65 -7.57 14.43
N PRO A 271 23.64 -8.92 14.42
CA PRO A 271 22.60 -9.71 15.11
C PRO A 271 22.61 -9.51 16.63
N GLY A 272 21.72 -8.67 17.17
CA GLY A 272 21.64 -8.39 18.61
C GLY A 272 22.83 -7.60 19.19
N TYR A 273 23.64 -6.96 18.33
CA TYR A 273 24.77 -6.09 18.68
C TYR A 273 24.97 -5.03 17.60
N ALA A 274 25.85 -4.05 17.80
CA ALA A 274 26.20 -3.04 16.80
C ALA A 274 27.48 -3.43 16.04
N SER A 275 27.44 -3.42 14.70
CA SER A 275 28.52 -3.79 13.77
C SER A 275 28.61 -2.79 12.63
N VAL A 276 29.83 -2.41 12.24
CA VAL A 276 30.12 -1.49 11.13
C VAL A 276 31.18 -2.09 10.21
N LEU A 277 30.93 -2.06 8.90
CA LEU A 277 31.93 -2.14 7.83
C LEU A 277 32.12 -0.75 7.23
N ILE A 278 33.36 -0.40 6.88
CA ILE A 278 33.72 0.75 6.04
C ILE A 278 34.83 0.28 5.10
N ASP A 279 34.59 0.21 3.80
CA ASP A 279 35.67 0.33 2.82
C ASP A 279 35.93 1.82 2.49
N VAL A 280 36.93 2.12 1.68
CA VAL A 280 37.32 3.48 1.31
C VAL A 280 37.64 3.63 -0.18
N SER A 281 38.12 2.60 -0.88
CA SER A 281 38.33 2.64 -2.34
C SER A 281 38.83 1.29 -2.90
N GLY A 282 37.97 0.51 -3.57
CA GLY A 282 38.29 -0.84 -4.06
C GLY A 282 37.72 -1.14 -5.46
N ASN A 283 37.85 -2.39 -5.91
CA ASN A 283 37.15 -2.93 -7.08
C ASN A 283 36.86 -4.39 -6.71
N ASP A 284 35.91 -4.55 -5.80
CA ASP A 284 35.86 -5.62 -4.84
C ASP A 284 34.84 -6.71 -5.19
N THR A 285 34.95 -7.84 -4.50
CA THR A 285 33.98 -8.92 -4.62
C THR A 285 33.48 -9.37 -3.25
N TYR A 286 32.26 -8.95 -2.97
CA TYR A 286 31.49 -9.39 -1.81
C TYR A 286 30.72 -10.67 -2.16
N HIS A 287 31.01 -11.78 -1.50
CA HIS A 287 30.28 -13.04 -1.64
C HIS A 287 29.83 -13.56 -0.26
N VAL A 288 28.77 -12.93 0.26
CA VAL A 288 28.41 -12.96 1.68
C VAL A 288 27.23 -13.91 2.00
N PRO A 289 27.24 -14.58 3.17
CA PRO A 289 26.14 -15.44 3.62
C PRO A 289 24.94 -14.60 4.10
N ASP A 290 23.84 -15.28 4.47
CA ASP A 290 22.69 -14.60 5.05
C ASP A 290 23.10 -13.75 6.27
N LEU A 291 22.45 -12.59 6.45
CA LEU A 291 22.72 -11.65 7.53
C LEU A 291 24.13 -11.02 7.47
N SER A 292 24.33 -10.14 6.48
CA SER A 292 25.58 -9.44 6.16
C SER A 292 25.26 -8.06 5.54
N LEU A 293 26.24 -7.17 5.41
CA LEU A 293 26.13 -5.89 4.67
C LEU A 293 24.88 -5.07 5.04
N GLY A 294 24.82 -4.58 6.27
CA GLY A 294 23.75 -3.68 6.68
C GLY A 294 22.46 -4.37 7.13
N ALA A 295 22.52 -5.41 7.98
CA ALA A 295 21.38 -6.30 8.25
C ALA A 295 20.97 -6.41 9.74
N GLY A 296 20.47 -5.32 10.33
CA GLY A 296 20.11 -5.25 11.76
C GLY A 296 18.91 -6.11 12.17
N LEU A 297 19.18 -7.35 12.57
CA LEU A 297 18.22 -8.27 13.18
C LEU A 297 18.34 -8.22 14.72
N LEU A 298 17.46 -7.43 15.35
CA LEU A 298 17.52 -7.01 16.77
C LEU A 298 18.80 -6.27 17.23
N GLY A 299 19.64 -5.82 16.30
CA GLY A 299 20.81 -4.99 16.59
C GLY A 299 20.97 -3.89 15.55
N ILE A 300 22.21 -3.50 15.27
CA ILE A 300 22.52 -2.42 14.32
C ILE A 300 23.63 -2.93 13.39
N GLY A 301 23.31 -3.11 12.12
CA GLY A 301 24.26 -3.49 11.10
C GLY A 301 24.40 -2.37 10.09
N PHE A 302 25.58 -1.76 10.00
CA PHE A 302 25.92 -0.75 9.00
C PHE A 302 27.04 -1.26 8.10
N ALA A 303 26.93 -1.04 6.79
CA ALA A 303 28.02 -1.14 5.83
C ALA A 303 28.09 0.16 5.02
N TYR A 304 29.31 0.55 4.69
CA TYR A 304 29.65 1.68 3.84
C TYR A 304 30.72 1.19 2.88
N ASP A 305 30.47 1.27 1.58
CA ASP A 305 31.53 1.45 0.61
C ASP A 305 31.54 2.92 0.15
N LEU A 306 32.64 3.37 -0.43
CA LEU A 306 32.91 4.79 -0.66
C LEU A 306 33.52 5.13 -2.02
N ALA A 307 33.99 4.13 -2.80
CA ALA A 307 34.37 4.25 -4.21
C ALA A 307 34.83 2.90 -4.81
N GLY A 308 34.27 2.47 -5.93
CA GLY A 308 34.83 1.35 -6.69
C GLY A 308 34.23 1.11 -8.07
N ASP A 309 34.21 -0.15 -8.48
CA ASP A 309 33.23 -0.74 -9.40
C ASP A 309 33.04 -2.18 -8.90
N ASP A 310 31.93 -2.45 -8.20
CA ASP A 310 31.83 -3.44 -7.14
C ASP A 310 30.80 -4.55 -7.39
N ASN A 311 31.14 -5.76 -6.94
CA ASN A 311 30.39 -6.97 -7.26
C ASN A 311 29.79 -7.62 -6.00
N TYR A 312 28.60 -7.14 -5.63
CA TYR A 312 27.86 -7.54 -4.43
C TYR A 312 27.00 -8.80 -4.64
N ARG A 313 27.40 -9.94 -4.06
CA ARG A 313 26.68 -11.22 -4.14
C ARG A 313 26.28 -11.73 -2.75
N GLY A 314 25.12 -11.26 -2.31
CA GLY A 314 24.51 -11.65 -1.04
C GLY A 314 23.56 -12.85 -1.15
N LYS A 315 23.17 -13.38 0.02
CA LYS A 315 22.00 -14.26 0.15
C LYS A 315 20.79 -13.44 0.63
N SER A 316 20.02 -13.94 1.59
CA SER A 316 18.87 -13.23 2.14
C SER A 316 19.29 -12.41 3.37
N LEU A 317 18.60 -11.30 3.68
CA LEU A 317 18.95 -10.38 4.77
C LEU A 317 20.32 -9.70 4.57
N CYS A 318 20.46 -8.87 3.53
CA CYS A 318 21.64 -8.05 3.27
C CYS A 318 21.31 -6.85 2.38
N LEU A 319 22.24 -5.90 2.23
CA LEU A 319 22.02 -4.61 1.57
C LEU A 319 20.86 -3.85 2.23
N GLY A 320 20.99 -3.50 3.51
CA GLY A 320 20.01 -2.67 4.22
C GLY A 320 18.72 -3.38 4.65
N ALA A 321 18.79 -4.38 5.54
CA ALA A 321 17.62 -5.17 5.97
C ALA A 321 17.32 -5.06 7.48
N GLY A 322 16.08 -4.70 7.86
CA GLY A 322 15.69 -4.34 9.22
C GLY A 322 14.52 -5.15 9.81
N LEU A 323 14.84 -6.11 10.68
CA LEU A 323 13.85 -6.91 11.43
C LEU A 323 13.98 -6.65 12.94
N ALA A 324 13.32 -5.58 13.41
CA ALA A 324 13.39 -5.05 14.77
C ALA A 324 14.81 -4.69 15.27
N GLY A 325 15.74 -4.52 14.34
CA GLY A 325 16.93 -3.69 14.49
C GLY A 325 16.98 -2.65 13.37
N VAL A 326 18.18 -2.14 13.09
CA VAL A 326 18.44 -1.20 11.98
C VAL A 326 19.52 -1.74 11.06
N GLY A 327 19.16 -1.92 9.79
CA GLY A 327 20.08 -2.21 8.69
C GLY A 327 20.31 -0.98 7.83
N LEU A 328 21.57 -0.65 7.55
CA LEU A 328 21.97 0.40 6.61
C LEU A 328 23.09 -0.15 5.72
N PHE A 329 22.91 -0.03 4.41
CA PHE A 329 23.95 -0.16 3.41
C PHE A 329 24.03 1.17 2.64
N VAL A 330 25.25 1.63 2.37
CA VAL A 330 25.55 2.86 1.63
C VAL A 330 26.71 2.58 0.69
N ASP A 331 26.58 3.00 -0.56
CA ASP A 331 27.68 3.31 -1.45
C ASP A 331 27.74 4.81 -1.77
N GLU A 332 28.87 5.29 -2.28
CA GLU A 332 29.07 6.67 -2.73
C GLU A 332 29.60 6.82 -4.18
N SER A 333 30.08 5.75 -4.85
CA SER A 333 30.20 5.67 -6.33
C SER A 333 30.88 4.40 -6.88
N GLY A 334 30.29 3.76 -7.88
CA GLY A 334 30.89 2.75 -8.77
C GLY A 334 29.91 2.26 -9.84
N ASP A 335 30.35 1.62 -10.94
CA ASP A 335 29.41 0.95 -11.87
C ASP A 335 29.03 -0.45 -11.34
N ASP A 336 27.99 -0.55 -10.50
CA ASP A 336 27.89 -1.60 -9.47
C ASP A 336 26.87 -2.73 -9.71
N ALA A 337 27.19 -3.92 -9.19
CA ALA A 337 26.50 -5.18 -9.48
C ALA A 337 25.85 -5.82 -8.24
N TYR A 338 24.71 -5.26 -7.80
CA TYR A 338 23.94 -5.71 -6.64
C TYR A 338 23.07 -6.97 -6.85
N GLN A 339 23.60 -8.17 -6.61
CA GLN A 339 22.84 -9.43 -6.64
C GLN A 339 22.55 -10.02 -5.24
N ALA A 340 21.27 -10.23 -4.91
CA ALA A 340 20.88 -10.79 -3.60
C ALA A 340 19.62 -11.69 -3.63
N GLY A 341 19.28 -12.27 -2.48
CA GLY A 341 18.17 -13.21 -2.28
C GLY A 341 16.82 -12.54 -1.98
N SER A 342 16.26 -12.83 -0.80
CA SER A 342 15.03 -12.19 -0.29
C SER A 342 15.32 -11.31 0.94
N MET A 343 14.48 -10.29 1.18
CA MET A 343 14.64 -9.37 2.33
C MET A 343 15.96 -8.58 2.23
N THR A 344 16.13 -7.88 1.11
CA THR A 344 17.39 -7.26 0.68
C THR A 344 17.16 -5.92 -0.02
N GLN A 345 18.21 -5.13 -0.27
CA GLN A 345 18.12 -3.84 -0.98
C GLN A 345 17.04 -2.93 -0.35
N GLY A 346 17.17 -2.66 0.96
CA GLY A 346 16.26 -1.77 1.68
C GLY A 346 14.96 -2.41 2.14
N PHE A 347 15.01 -3.55 2.84
CA PHE A 347 13.80 -4.24 3.33
C PHE A 347 13.57 -4.09 4.83
N GLY A 348 12.46 -3.46 5.23
CA GLY A 348 12.04 -3.33 6.64
C GLY A 348 10.81 -4.18 6.98
N MET A 349 10.82 -4.88 8.12
CA MET A 349 9.58 -5.49 8.65
C MET A 349 9.24 -5.05 10.08
N PHE A 350 9.98 -5.38 11.14
CA PHE A 350 9.70 -4.79 12.47
C PHE A 350 10.70 -3.68 12.85
N GLY A 351 11.47 -3.21 11.88
CA GLY A 351 12.55 -2.23 12.02
C GLY A 351 12.84 -1.53 10.70
N VAL A 352 14.01 -0.88 10.62
CA VAL A 352 14.40 -0.01 9.51
C VAL A 352 15.49 -0.69 8.66
N GLY A 353 15.28 -0.77 7.35
CA GLY A 353 16.24 -1.23 6.37
C GLY A 353 16.41 -0.19 5.25
N ILE A 354 17.61 0.37 5.10
CA ILE A 354 17.93 1.36 4.07
C ILE A 354 19.12 0.84 3.24
N CYS A 355 18.95 0.80 1.93
CA CYS A 355 20.00 0.65 0.94
C CYS A 355 20.09 1.95 0.17
N LYS A 356 21.30 2.45 -0.08
CA LYS A 356 21.52 3.69 -0.79
C LYS A 356 22.76 3.58 -1.68
N ASP A 357 22.64 3.88 -2.96
CA ASP A 357 23.76 4.32 -3.79
C ASP A 357 23.83 5.86 -3.88
N SER A 358 24.85 6.38 -4.52
CA SER A 358 24.97 7.79 -4.86
C SER A 358 25.45 8.12 -6.28
N ARG A 359 26.09 7.20 -7.04
CA ARG A 359 26.52 7.38 -8.46
C ARG A 359 26.98 6.06 -9.11
N GLY A 360 26.35 5.62 -10.18
CA GLY A 360 26.77 4.42 -10.91
C GLY A 360 25.82 4.04 -12.04
N ALA A 361 26.26 3.27 -13.05
CA ALA A 361 25.33 2.64 -14.00
C ALA A 361 25.03 1.18 -13.58
N ASP A 362 23.97 1.01 -12.79
CA ASP A 362 23.86 -0.05 -11.79
C ASP A 362 22.93 -1.23 -12.15
N SER A 363 23.17 -2.37 -11.49
CA SER A 363 22.47 -3.63 -11.75
C SER A 363 21.88 -4.30 -10.50
N TYR A 364 20.78 -3.74 -9.98
CA TYR A 364 20.00 -4.30 -8.87
C TYR A 364 19.21 -5.57 -9.22
N ARG A 365 19.62 -6.73 -8.71
CA ARG A 365 18.97 -8.03 -8.94
C ARG A 365 18.59 -8.76 -7.65
N SER A 366 17.30 -9.09 -7.50
CA SER A 366 16.75 -9.73 -6.30
C SER A 366 15.67 -10.77 -6.62
N ALA A 367 15.28 -11.57 -5.62
CA ALA A 367 14.22 -12.58 -5.76
C ALA A 367 12.84 -12.10 -5.27
N ALA A 368 12.75 -11.57 -4.04
CA ALA A 368 11.49 -11.10 -3.45
C ALA A 368 11.74 -10.25 -2.18
N LEU A 369 10.72 -9.50 -1.71
CA LEU A 369 10.77 -8.69 -0.47
C LEU A 369 12.00 -7.77 -0.47
N SER A 370 12.12 -6.91 -1.48
CA SER A 370 13.39 -6.20 -1.75
C SER A 370 13.20 -4.91 -2.54
N GLN A 371 14.28 -4.17 -2.81
CA GLN A 371 14.24 -2.92 -3.58
C GLN A 371 13.25 -1.92 -2.94
N GLY A 372 13.51 -1.59 -1.67
CA GLY A 372 12.68 -0.65 -0.90
C GLY A 372 11.40 -1.22 -0.30
N ALA A 373 11.15 -2.53 -0.38
CA ALA A 373 9.90 -3.10 0.09
C ALA A 373 9.76 -3.21 1.63
N ALA A 374 8.54 -3.31 2.15
CA ALA A 374 8.28 -3.43 3.58
C ALA A 374 7.15 -4.39 3.98
N ARG A 375 7.16 -4.79 5.26
CA ARG A 375 6.05 -5.49 5.94
C ARG A 375 5.76 -4.88 7.32
N THR A 376 4.88 -5.49 8.10
CA THR A 376 4.26 -5.01 9.35
C THR A 376 5.12 -4.18 10.32
N LEU A 377 4.88 -2.86 10.34
CA LEU A 377 5.63 -1.84 11.11
C LEU A 377 7.09 -1.60 10.65
N GLY A 378 7.36 -1.88 9.38
CA GLY A 378 8.69 -1.79 8.79
C GLY A 378 8.88 -0.50 8.02
N PHE A 379 10.13 -0.09 7.90
CA PHE A 379 10.53 0.94 6.95
C PHE A 379 11.58 0.35 6.02
N GLY A 380 11.23 0.17 4.75
CA GLY A 380 12.12 -0.25 3.68
C GLY A 380 12.40 0.93 2.75
N TRP A 381 13.65 1.15 2.38
CA TRP A 381 14.04 2.19 1.43
C TRP A 381 15.19 1.73 0.56
N LEU A 382 15.00 1.73 -0.76
CA LEU A 382 16.09 1.79 -1.74
C LEU A 382 16.18 3.22 -2.26
N ILE A 383 17.39 3.76 -2.30
CA ILE A 383 17.72 5.07 -2.85
C ILE A 383 18.79 4.88 -3.91
N ASP A 384 18.56 5.40 -5.09
CA ASP A 384 19.60 5.82 -6.02
C ASP A 384 19.56 7.34 -6.24
N VAL A 385 20.51 7.87 -7.01
CA VAL A 385 20.79 9.30 -7.13
C VAL A 385 21.24 9.74 -8.53
N GLU A 386 22.09 8.98 -9.24
CA GLU A 386 22.75 9.36 -10.51
C GLU A 386 23.22 8.12 -11.29
N GLY A 387 22.43 7.61 -12.26
CA GLY A 387 22.74 6.38 -13.02
C GLY A 387 22.15 6.22 -14.44
N ASP A 388 21.98 4.96 -14.87
CA ASP A 388 21.42 4.45 -16.15
C ASP A 388 21.03 2.94 -15.94
N ASP A 389 20.01 2.67 -15.11
CA ASP A 389 20.01 1.55 -14.15
C ASP A 389 19.06 0.37 -14.44
N GLN A 390 19.29 -0.76 -13.74
CA GLN A 390 18.59 -2.03 -13.98
C GLN A 390 18.00 -2.69 -12.72
N TYR A 391 16.82 -2.22 -12.31
CA TYR A 391 16.03 -2.80 -11.21
C TYR A 391 15.28 -4.06 -11.62
N VAL A 392 15.85 -5.25 -11.39
CA VAL A 392 15.23 -6.56 -11.72
C VAL A 392 14.92 -7.41 -10.49
N SER A 393 13.65 -7.46 -10.10
CA SER A 393 13.15 -8.31 -9.01
C SER A 393 12.22 -9.42 -9.53
N SER A 394 12.79 -10.56 -9.89
CA SER A 394 12.08 -11.71 -10.48
C SER A 394 12.64 -13.05 -9.99
N GLY A 395 11.77 -14.03 -9.79
CA GLY A 395 12.10 -15.29 -9.15
C GLY A 395 12.82 -16.31 -10.04
N ASP A 396 14.13 -16.48 -9.84
CA ASP A 396 14.84 -17.73 -10.25
C ASP A 396 14.39 -18.95 -9.40
N ARG A 397 13.55 -18.71 -8.39
CA ARG A 397 12.89 -19.74 -7.57
C ARG A 397 11.50 -20.07 -8.13
N ARG A 398 11.26 -21.36 -8.40
CA ARG A 398 9.98 -21.92 -8.87
C ARG A 398 8.85 -21.82 -7.82
N LEU A 399 8.31 -20.62 -7.61
CA LEU A 399 7.14 -20.36 -6.75
C LEU A 399 5.88 -19.92 -7.51
N SER A 400 5.84 -20.20 -8.81
CA SER A 400 4.62 -20.42 -9.56
C SER A 400 4.89 -21.50 -10.64
N VAL A 401 3.92 -22.38 -10.88
CA VAL A 401 4.02 -23.47 -11.90
C VAL A 401 3.02 -23.26 -13.02
N HIS A 402 2.53 -22.02 -13.21
CA HIS A 402 1.47 -21.71 -14.15
C HIS A 402 1.69 -20.33 -14.80
N PRO A 403 1.78 -20.22 -16.14
CA PRO A 403 2.05 -18.97 -16.86
C PRO A 403 0.83 -18.02 -16.94
N MET A 404 0.03 -17.97 -15.86
CA MET A 404 -1.05 -17.01 -15.63
C MET A 404 -1.15 -16.58 -14.15
N VAL A 405 -0.25 -17.06 -13.29
CA VAL A 405 -0.15 -16.65 -11.89
C VAL A 405 1.32 -16.31 -11.66
N PRO A 406 1.74 -15.04 -11.87
CA PRO A 406 3.10 -14.60 -11.54
C PRO A 406 3.43 -14.87 -10.07
N SER A 407 4.69 -15.07 -9.75
CA SER A 407 5.13 -15.11 -8.35
C SER A 407 5.04 -13.72 -7.71
N LEU A 408 5.00 -13.70 -6.38
CA LEU A 408 4.89 -12.47 -5.60
C LEU A 408 6.30 -11.93 -5.34
N SER A 409 6.71 -10.92 -6.10
CA SER A 409 8.00 -10.26 -5.88
C SER A 409 7.97 -9.37 -4.64
N CYS A 410 6.90 -8.58 -4.40
CA CYS A 410 6.83 -7.63 -3.30
C CYS A 410 8.08 -6.73 -3.27
N SER A 411 8.26 -5.90 -4.31
CA SER A 411 9.51 -5.18 -4.59
C SER A 411 9.30 -3.76 -5.13
N GLN A 412 10.36 -2.97 -5.32
CA GLN A 412 10.29 -1.64 -5.95
C GLN A 412 9.31 -0.70 -5.21
N GLY A 413 9.62 -0.46 -3.93
CA GLY A 413 8.83 0.37 -3.02
C GLY A 413 7.54 -0.27 -2.46
N ALA A 414 7.31 -1.56 -2.69
CA ALA A 414 6.05 -2.23 -2.29
C ALA A 414 5.86 -2.44 -0.77
N SER A 415 4.62 -2.63 -0.30
CA SER A 415 4.34 -2.99 1.11
C SER A 415 3.27 -4.08 1.29
N LEU A 416 3.51 -5.00 2.23
CA LEU A 416 2.66 -6.19 2.44
C LEU A 416 2.40 -6.51 3.93
N GLY A 417 1.14 -6.39 4.37
CA GLY A 417 0.69 -6.83 5.71
C GLY A 417 0.54 -8.35 5.85
N PHE A 418 -0.28 -8.79 6.81
CA PHE A 418 -0.72 -10.19 6.93
C PHE A 418 -2.25 -10.27 6.95
N GLU A 419 -2.85 -10.97 5.99
CA GLU A 419 -4.28 -11.30 6.02
C GLU A 419 -4.62 -12.13 7.28
N SER A 420 -5.68 -11.75 7.97
CA SER A 420 -6.39 -12.67 8.87
C SER A 420 -7.86 -12.31 8.94
N VAL A 421 -8.70 -13.34 8.87
CA VAL A 421 -10.14 -13.25 9.12
C VAL A 421 -10.44 -12.79 10.56
N SER A 422 -9.51 -12.88 11.51
CA SER A 422 -9.66 -12.41 12.91
C SER A 422 -9.05 -11.01 13.19
N GLY A 423 -8.79 -10.23 12.14
CA GLY A 423 -8.08 -8.95 12.25
C GLY A 423 -6.57 -9.18 12.08
N GLY A 424 -6.12 -8.94 10.85
CA GLY A 424 -4.72 -9.09 10.44
C GLY A 424 -3.77 -8.09 11.08
N PHE A 425 -2.50 -8.19 10.69
CA PHE A 425 -1.48 -7.21 11.02
C PHE A 425 -1.27 -6.31 9.80
N ALA A 426 -1.15 -4.99 10.02
CA ALA A 426 -0.95 -4.03 8.94
C ALA A 426 0.40 -4.20 8.21
N GLY A 427 0.63 -3.44 7.14
CA GLY A 427 1.90 -3.41 6.40
C GLY A 427 2.96 -2.51 7.03
N GLY A 428 3.94 -2.11 6.22
CA GLY A 428 4.97 -1.15 6.58
C GLY A 428 4.88 0.12 5.73
N ILE A 429 6.00 0.81 5.61
CA ILE A 429 6.27 1.86 4.63
C ILE A 429 7.40 1.32 3.73
N GLY A 430 7.09 1.05 2.47
CA GLY A 430 8.09 0.74 1.43
C GLY A 430 8.28 1.95 0.52
N LEU A 431 9.54 2.26 0.17
CA LEU A 431 9.92 3.38 -0.68
C LEU A 431 11.03 2.95 -1.66
N LEU A 432 10.87 3.23 -2.94
CA LEU A 432 12.00 3.36 -3.87
C LEU A 432 12.12 4.84 -4.25
N SER A 433 13.33 5.37 -4.23
CA SER A 433 13.71 6.68 -4.77
C SER A 433 14.76 6.45 -5.84
N ASP A 434 14.47 6.82 -7.07
CA ASP A 434 15.49 7.29 -8.01
C ASP A 434 15.46 8.83 -8.06
N LEU A 435 16.49 9.42 -8.64
CA LEU A 435 16.60 10.85 -8.87
C LEU A 435 17.15 11.20 -10.28
N ALA A 436 17.72 10.24 -11.02
CA ALA A 436 18.35 10.51 -12.30
C ALA A 436 18.86 9.28 -13.08
N GLY A 437 18.20 8.90 -14.18
CA GLY A 437 18.77 7.94 -15.13
C GLY A 437 18.08 7.85 -16.50
N ASN A 438 17.96 6.64 -17.02
CA ASN A 438 17.17 6.19 -18.19
C ASN A 438 16.84 4.69 -18.00
N ASP A 439 15.92 4.40 -17.10
CA ASP A 439 16.03 3.26 -16.19
C ASP A 439 15.08 2.10 -16.51
N SER A 440 15.41 0.91 -16.01
CA SER A 440 14.76 -0.34 -16.43
C SER A 440 14.20 -1.18 -15.27
N TYR A 441 13.00 -0.80 -14.83
CA TYR A 441 12.28 -1.43 -13.72
C TYR A 441 11.51 -2.68 -14.16
N ARG A 442 12.02 -3.88 -13.84
CA ARG A 442 11.33 -5.16 -14.04
C ARG A 442 10.95 -5.85 -12.72
N ALA A 443 9.66 -6.10 -12.53
CA ALA A 443 9.14 -6.89 -11.41
C ALA A 443 8.02 -7.87 -11.82
N GLU A 444 7.54 -8.68 -10.87
CA GLU A 444 6.46 -9.65 -11.09
C GLU A 444 5.11 -9.12 -10.57
N ALA A 445 4.64 -9.59 -9.41
CA ALA A 445 3.44 -9.10 -8.74
C ALA A 445 3.77 -8.33 -7.45
N LEU A 446 2.93 -7.34 -7.13
CA LEU A 446 3.06 -6.39 -6.00
C LEU A 446 4.38 -5.62 -6.08
N ALA A 447 4.46 -4.65 -6.99
CA ALA A 447 5.68 -3.88 -7.23
C ALA A 447 5.42 -2.42 -7.63
N GLN A 448 6.47 -1.60 -7.78
CA GLN A 448 6.38 -0.24 -8.34
C GLN A 448 5.34 0.61 -7.58
N GLY A 449 5.60 0.83 -6.29
CA GLY A 449 4.74 1.61 -5.40
C GLY A 449 3.43 0.94 -4.97
N ALA A 450 3.30 -0.39 -5.12
CA ALA A 450 2.07 -1.12 -4.81
C ALA A 450 1.98 -1.66 -3.36
N ALA A 451 0.79 -1.56 -2.74
CA ALA A 451 0.55 -1.97 -1.35
C ALA A 451 -0.67 -2.89 -1.16
N MET A 452 -0.56 -3.84 -0.23
CA MET A 452 -1.65 -4.75 0.13
C MET A 452 -1.72 -5.01 1.65
N TRP A 453 -2.95 -5.06 2.18
CA TRP A 453 -3.29 -5.25 3.60
C TRP A 453 -2.70 -4.17 4.53
N HIS A 454 -3.20 -2.95 4.39
CA HIS A 454 -2.86 -1.79 5.23
C HIS A 454 -1.37 -1.41 5.21
N GLY A 455 -0.74 -1.46 4.04
CA GLY A 455 0.61 -0.90 3.82
C GLY A 455 0.60 0.53 3.30
N ILE A 456 1.77 1.18 3.33
CA ILE A 456 2.09 2.35 2.50
C ILE A 456 3.23 1.92 1.57
N ALA A 457 3.08 2.17 0.27
CA ALA A 457 4.09 1.91 -0.75
C ALA A 457 4.27 3.14 -1.63
N SER A 458 5.49 3.37 -2.10
CA SER A 458 5.80 4.46 -3.02
C SER A 458 6.98 4.12 -3.93
N LEU A 459 6.84 4.38 -5.23
CA LEU A 459 7.99 4.61 -6.11
C LEU A 459 8.04 6.10 -6.46
N TYR A 460 9.24 6.63 -6.56
CA TYR A 460 9.50 7.99 -6.98
C TYR A 460 10.67 7.93 -7.94
N ASP A 461 10.43 8.30 -9.19
CA ASP A 461 11.47 8.78 -10.09
C ASP A 461 11.48 10.32 -10.08
N ALA A 462 12.53 10.91 -10.63
CA ALA A 462 12.62 12.34 -10.82
C ALA A 462 12.96 12.77 -12.25
N LYS A 463 13.55 11.89 -13.09
CA LYS A 463 13.86 12.15 -14.51
C LYS A 463 14.68 11.05 -15.21
N GLY A 464 14.12 10.46 -16.27
CA GLY A 464 14.79 9.63 -17.28
C GLY A 464 13.86 9.26 -18.46
N ASP A 465 14.37 8.67 -19.55
CA ASP A 465 13.51 8.03 -20.58
C ASP A 465 13.26 6.55 -20.17
N ASP A 466 12.33 6.28 -19.25
CA ASP A 466 12.31 5.08 -18.40
C ASP A 466 11.33 3.97 -18.83
N SER A 467 11.47 2.78 -18.22
CA SER A 467 10.75 1.57 -18.64
C SER A 467 10.23 0.68 -17.50
N TYR A 468 9.04 1.02 -17.02
CA TYR A 468 8.33 0.33 -15.95
C TYR A 468 7.58 -0.93 -16.42
N ARG A 469 8.13 -2.12 -16.14
CA ARG A 469 7.56 -3.42 -16.54
C ARG A 469 7.21 -4.32 -15.35
N ALA A 470 5.91 -4.53 -15.13
CA ALA A 470 5.40 -5.48 -14.14
C ALA A 470 4.43 -6.51 -14.76
N ALA A 471 4.09 -7.55 -14.00
CA ALA A 471 3.09 -8.54 -14.42
C ALA A 471 1.67 -8.17 -13.98
N ARG A 472 1.48 -7.71 -12.74
CA ARG A 472 0.16 -7.32 -12.15
C ARG A 472 0.33 -6.62 -10.81
N GLN A 473 -0.69 -5.91 -10.33
CA GLN A 473 -0.68 -5.30 -8.99
C GLN A 473 0.55 -4.41 -8.82
N ALA A 474 0.76 -3.51 -9.78
CA ALA A 474 1.92 -2.65 -9.83
C ALA A 474 1.53 -1.20 -10.13
N GLN A 475 2.52 -0.29 -10.18
CA GLN A 475 2.35 1.08 -10.67
C GLN A 475 1.25 1.81 -9.88
N ALA A 476 1.52 2.02 -8.59
CA ALA A 476 0.60 2.53 -7.56
C ALA A 476 -0.67 1.67 -7.25
N SER A 477 -0.68 0.36 -7.54
CA SER A 477 -1.80 -0.52 -7.13
C SER A 477 -1.94 -0.63 -5.61
N ALA A 478 -3.13 -0.40 -5.05
CA ALA A 478 -3.41 -0.47 -3.61
C ALA A 478 -4.67 -1.30 -3.30
N ASP A 479 -4.56 -2.32 -2.42
CA ASP A 479 -5.69 -3.20 -2.05
C ASP A 479 -5.88 -3.35 -0.52
N GLU A 480 -7.12 -3.64 -0.12
CA GLU A 480 -7.63 -3.83 1.25
C GLU A 480 -7.05 -2.83 2.26
N GLY A 481 -7.46 -1.57 2.17
CA GLY A 481 -7.15 -0.54 3.17
C GLY A 481 -5.72 -0.02 3.18
N SER A 482 -4.99 -0.14 2.06
CA SER A 482 -3.59 0.30 1.87
C SER A 482 -3.48 1.64 1.13
N VAL A 483 -2.27 2.18 1.03
CA VAL A 483 -1.91 3.35 0.22
C VAL A 483 -0.78 2.96 -0.73
N GLY A 484 -0.95 3.19 -2.03
CA GLY A 484 0.08 3.04 -3.05
C GLY A 484 0.28 4.35 -3.80
N MET A 485 1.53 4.73 -4.02
CA MET A 485 1.90 5.95 -4.75
C MET A 485 2.96 5.65 -5.79
N PHE A 486 2.93 6.40 -6.88
CA PHE A 486 3.97 6.44 -7.88
C PHE A 486 4.07 7.89 -8.35
N PHE A 487 5.27 8.46 -8.20
CA PHE A 487 5.65 9.73 -8.78
C PHE A 487 6.63 9.45 -9.91
N ASP A 488 6.30 9.91 -11.11
CA ASP A 488 7.27 10.28 -12.12
C ASP A 488 7.23 11.81 -12.25
N LEU A 489 8.37 12.42 -12.55
CA LEU A 489 8.50 13.89 -12.62
C LEU A 489 9.05 14.40 -13.97
N GLY A 490 9.38 13.53 -14.93
CA GLY A 490 9.53 13.93 -16.33
C GLY A 490 10.52 13.10 -17.16
N GLY A 491 10.07 12.61 -18.31
CA GLY A 491 10.75 11.64 -19.15
C GLY A 491 10.14 11.47 -20.54
N SER A 492 9.92 10.22 -20.95
CA SER A 492 9.10 9.80 -22.11
C SER A 492 8.87 8.28 -22.05
N ASP A 493 7.89 7.87 -21.24
CA ASP A 493 7.99 6.68 -20.39
C ASP A 493 7.13 5.48 -20.78
N LEU A 494 7.62 4.26 -20.50
CA LEU A 494 6.92 3.02 -20.82
C LEU A 494 6.35 2.27 -19.61
N TYR A 495 5.15 2.67 -19.19
CA TYR A 495 4.35 1.97 -18.18
C TYR A 495 3.68 0.70 -18.73
N PHE A 496 4.33 -0.46 -18.61
CA PHE A 496 3.79 -1.76 -19.04
C PHE A 496 3.36 -2.68 -17.88
N SER A 497 2.10 -3.14 -17.88
CA SER A 497 1.62 -4.23 -17.02
C SER A 497 1.06 -5.41 -17.82
N GLU A 498 1.60 -6.63 -17.64
CA GLU A 498 1.17 -7.80 -18.43
C GLU A 498 -0.32 -8.13 -18.28
N PHE A 499 -0.87 -7.89 -17.09
CA PHE A 499 -2.28 -7.97 -16.74
C PHE A 499 -2.71 -6.72 -15.96
N GLY A 500 -4.01 -6.43 -15.94
CA GLY A 500 -4.59 -5.31 -15.20
C GLY A 500 -4.47 -5.39 -13.67
N SER A 501 -5.20 -4.49 -13.00
CA SER A 501 -4.97 -4.10 -11.60
C SER A 501 -3.60 -3.40 -11.39
N SER A 502 -3.25 -2.47 -12.27
CA SER A 502 -2.07 -1.59 -12.15
C SER A 502 -2.46 -0.16 -12.55
N GLN A 503 -1.51 0.78 -12.54
CA GLN A 503 -1.67 2.17 -13.03
C GLN A 503 -2.76 2.94 -12.26
N SER A 504 -2.46 3.18 -10.98
CA SER A 504 -3.40 3.65 -9.96
C SER A 504 -4.67 2.79 -9.87
N CYS A 505 -4.54 1.54 -9.43
CA CYS A 505 -5.67 0.65 -9.14
C CYS A 505 -5.99 0.61 -7.64
N ALA A 506 -7.16 1.09 -7.22
CA ALA A 506 -7.61 1.13 -5.83
C ALA A 506 -8.79 0.18 -5.55
N VAL A 507 -8.56 -0.83 -4.72
CA VAL A 507 -9.59 -1.80 -4.30
C VAL A 507 -9.74 -1.82 -2.77
N GLY A 508 -10.99 -1.83 -2.29
CA GLY A 508 -11.28 -2.17 -0.90
C GLY A 508 -10.88 -1.09 0.12
N ARG A 509 -11.28 0.17 -0.12
CA ARG A 509 -10.96 1.34 0.73
C ARG A 509 -9.46 1.60 0.90
N SER A 510 -8.72 1.38 -0.18
CA SER A 510 -7.36 1.86 -0.37
C SER A 510 -7.34 3.26 -1.03
N PHE A 511 -6.15 3.85 -1.10
CA PHE A 511 -5.85 5.03 -1.92
C PHE A 511 -4.70 4.68 -2.88
N ALA A 512 -4.88 4.97 -4.16
CA ALA A 512 -3.87 4.90 -5.21
C ALA A 512 -3.67 6.28 -5.85
N LEU A 513 -2.41 6.68 -6.04
CA LEU A 513 -2.01 7.81 -6.86
C LEU A 513 -0.90 7.40 -7.83
N LEU A 514 -1.07 7.66 -9.12
CA LEU A 514 0.03 7.85 -10.06
C LEU A 514 0.04 9.33 -10.46
N LEU A 515 1.18 10.00 -10.34
CA LEU A 515 1.43 11.34 -10.86
C LEU A 515 2.56 11.22 -11.88
N ASP A 516 2.28 11.66 -13.10
CA ASP A 516 3.27 11.99 -14.12
C ASP A 516 3.32 13.53 -14.30
N ARG A 517 4.35 14.07 -14.98
CA ARG A 517 4.55 15.52 -15.11
C ARG A 517 4.99 16.06 -16.46
N GLU A 518 5.95 15.45 -17.15
CA GLU A 518 6.56 16.01 -18.36
C GLU A 518 7.01 14.88 -19.29
N GLY A 519 6.24 14.50 -20.31
CA GLY A 519 6.57 13.30 -21.11
C GLY A 519 5.90 13.17 -22.48
N ASN A 520 5.84 11.92 -22.98
CA ASN A 520 5.14 11.46 -24.19
C ASN A 520 4.80 9.96 -24.03
N ASP A 521 3.91 9.65 -23.10
CA ASP A 521 4.05 8.44 -22.27
C ASP A 521 3.11 7.29 -22.67
N SER A 522 3.45 6.07 -22.28
CA SER A 522 2.85 4.84 -22.83
C SER A 522 2.30 3.89 -21.76
N TYR A 523 1.06 4.16 -21.32
CA TYR A 523 0.31 3.39 -20.33
C TYR A 523 -0.30 2.11 -20.93
N MET A 524 0.52 1.07 -21.08
CA MET A 524 0.21 -0.20 -21.74
C MET A 524 -0.19 -1.34 -20.78
N GLY A 525 -1.27 -2.08 -21.08
CA GLY A 525 -1.51 -3.37 -20.42
C GLY A 525 -2.67 -4.21 -20.94
N ARG A 526 -2.69 -5.51 -20.60
CA ARG A 526 -3.80 -6.42 -20.96
C ARG A 526 -4.93 -6.30 -19.93
N TRP A 527 -6.14 -6.01 -20.40
CA TRP A 527 -7.30 -5.71 -19.54
C TRP A 527 -7.01 -4.52 -18.61
N ASN A 528 -6.26 -3.54 -19.12
CA ASN A 528 -5.90 -2.34 -18.39
C ASN A 528 -7.11 -1.40 -18.19
N SER A 529 -7.07 -0.61 -17.12
CA SER A 529 -8.01 0.47 -16.85
C SER A 529 -7.34 1.45 -15.89
N PRO A 530 -6.56 2.42 -16.38
CA PRO A 530 -5.84 3.37 -15.53
C PRO A 530 -6.81 4.18 -14.66
N ALA A 531 -6.40 4.51 -13.44
CA ALA A 531 -7.30 5.05 -12.41
C ALA A 531 -8.57 4.19 -12.21
N PHE A 532 -8.40 2.90 -11.89
CA PHE A 532 -9.52 2.00 -11.54
C PHE A 532 -9.84 2.06 -10.04
N ALA A 533 -11.10 2.26 -9.67
CA ALA A 533 -11.53 2.26 -8.26
C ALA A 533 -12.74 1.36 -7.98
N SER A 534 -12.70 0.59 -6.88
CA SER A 534 -13.84 -0.22 -6.44
C SER A 534 -13.86 -0.50 -4.93
N ARG A 535 -15.01 -0.93 -4.41
CA ARG A 535 -15.25 -1.31 -3.00
C ARG A 535 -14.86 -0.20 -2.00
N GLY A 536 -15.02 1.06 -2.42
CA GLY A 536 -14.69 2.26 -1.65
C GLY A 536 -13.24 2.73 -1.75
N GLY A 537 -12.45 2.22 -2.69
CA GLY A 537 -11.13 2.77 -2.99
C GLY A 537 -11.18 4.14 -3.67
N LEU A 538 -10.12 4.94 -3.50
CA LEU A 538 -9.84 6.14 -4.27
C LEU A 538 -8.67 5.87 -5.23
N ALA A 539 -8.88 6.05 -6.52
CA ALA A 539 -7.83 6.06 -7.53
C ALA A 539 -7.68 7.45 -8.15
N ILE A 540 -6.45 7.91 -8.32
CA ILE A 540 -6.12 9.14 -9.03
C ILE A 540 -4.93 8.84 -9.95
N LEU A 541 -5.11 9.06 -11.26
CA LEU A 541 -4.00 9.26 -12.19
C LEU A 541 -4.03 10.73 -12.60
N LEU A 542 -2.93 11.43 -12.33
CA LEU A 542 -2.68 12.79 -12.78
C LEU A 542 -1.58 12.73 -13.85
N ASP A 543 -1.88 13.30 -15.00
CA ASP A 543 -1.00 13.45 -16.15
C ASP A 543 -0.96 14.93 -16.53
N ALA A 544 0.19 15.51 -16.85
CA ALA A 544 0.35 16.97 -16.76
C ALA A 544 0.83 17.70 -18.03
N LEU A 545 1.73 17.13 -18.82
CA LEU A 545 2.29 17.74 -20.04
C LEU A 545 2.80 16.64 -21.00
N GLY A 546 2.12 16.37 -22.11
CA GLY A 546 2.58 15.33 -23.07
C GLY A 546 1.84 15.24 -24.41
N GLU A 547 1.91 14.07 -25.06
CA GLU A 547 1.09 13.63 -26.21
C GLU A 547 0.92 12.10 -26.13
N ASP A 548 0.03 11.65 -25.24
CA ASP A 548 0.24 10.39 -24.51
C ASP A 548 -0.62 9.21 -25.01
N ILE A 549 -0.27 7.97 -24.66
CA ILE A 549 -0.88 6.73 -25.20
C ILE A 549 -1.44 5.86 -24.07
N VAL A 550 -2.72 6.02 -23.79
CA VAL A 550 -3.40 5.36 -22.66
C VAL A 550 -4.20 4.14 -23.10
N SER A 551 -3.75 2.92 -22.77
CA SER A 551 -4.45 1.70 -23.20
C SER A 551 -5.65 1.33 -22.30
N GLY A 552 -6.81 1.09 -22.93
CA GLY A 552 -8.05 0.72 -22.25
C GLY A 552 -8.92 1.93 -21.87
N SER A 553 -9.80 1.75 -20.89
CA SER A 553 -10.67 2.83 -20.39
C SER A 553 -10.13 3.37 -19.07
N ALA A 554 -9.82 4.67 -19.02
CA ALA A 554 -9.35 5.33 -17.81
C ALA A 554 -10.48 5.91 -16.94
N GLY A 555 -10.27 6.06 -15.64
CA GLY A 555 -11.21 6.68 -14.69
C GLY A 555 -12.43 5.78 -14.35
N VAL A 556 -12.19 4.48 -14.15
CA VAL A 556 -13.25 3.47 -14.10
C VAL A 556 -13.69 3.11 -12.68
N VAL A 557 -14.98 3.32 -12.40
CA VAL A 557 -15.71 2.70 -11.28
C VAL A 557 -16.74 1.69 -11.82
N PRO A 558 -16.72 0.40 -11.42
CA PRO A 558 -17.73 -0.57 -11.84
C PRO A 558 -19.05 -0.41 -11.06
N GLU A 559 -20.19 -0.44 -11.76
CA GLU A 559 -21.52 -0.25 -11.15
C GLU A 559 -21.79 -1.23 -9.99
N LEU A 560 -21.41 -2.50 -10.14
CA LEU A 560 -21.62 -3.56 -9.16
C LEU A 560 -20.68 -3.49 -7.92
N SER A 561 -19.74 -2.55 -7.88
CA SER A 561 -18.78 -2.41 -6.77
C SER A 561 -18.44 -0.96 -6.45
N ALA A 562 -19.34 -0.02 -6.78
CA ALA A 562 -19.15 1.42 -6.65
C ALA A 562 -19.20 1.97 -5.20
N GLU A 563 -19.35 1.13 -4.17
CA GLU A 563 -19.58 1.47 -2.74
C GLU A 563 -18.66 2.60 -2.18
N GLY A 564 -19.01 3.88 -2.36
CA GLY A 564 -18.13 4.99 -1.95
C GLY A 564 -16.85 5.14 -2.77
N ALA A 565 -16.73 4.47 -3.92
CA ALA A 565 -15.52 4.47 -4.75
C ALA A 565 -15.40 5.76 -5.58
N VAL A 566 -14.17 6.23 -5.79
CA VAL A 566 -13.85 7.42 -6.59
C VAL A 566 -12.70 7.12 -7.53
N ALA A 567 -12.87 7.40 -8.82
CA ALA A 567 -11.80 7.37 -9.80
C ALA A 567 -11.62 8.74 -10.48
N VAL A 568 -10.39 9.23 -10.53
CA VAL A 568 -10.00 10.43 -11.26
C VAL A 568 -8.90 10.06 -12.26
N PHE A 569 -9.15 10.27 -13.54
CA PHE A 569 -8.12 10.41 -14.56
C PHE A 569 -8.13 11.88 -15.03
N LEU A 570 -6.97 12.51 -15.10
CA LEU A 570 -6.84 13.92 -15.46
C LEU A 570 -5.58 14.12 -16.32
N ASP A 571 -5.78 14.42 -17.60
CA ASP A 571 -4.83 15.14 -18.45
C ASP A 571 -4.99 16.66 -18.18
N LEU A 572 -3.88 17.39 -18.09
CA LEU A 572 -3.87 18.85 -17.98
C LEU A 572 -3.51 19.58 -19.29
N ALA A 573 -2.73 18.96 -20.18
CA ALA A 573 -2.26 19.53 -21.44
C ALA A 573 -1.56 18.50 -22.37
N GLY A 574 -2.34 17.68 -23.09
CA GLY A 574 -1.85 16.82 -24.17
C GLY A 574 -2.68 16.85 -25.48
N THR A 575 -2.61 15.76 -26.25
CA THR A 575 -3.48 15.45 -27.42
C THR A 575 -3.50 13.93 -27.63
N ASP A 576 -4.13 13.24 -26.68
CA ASP A 576 -3.75 11.87 -26.34
C ASP A 576 -4.55 10.80 -27.09
N GLN A 577 -4.03 9.57 -27.10
CA GLN A 577 -4.58 8.43 -27.82
C GLN A 577 -5.09 7.35 -26.85
N ILE A 578 -6.27 7.58 -26.28
CA ILE A 578 -6.94 6.64 -25.37
C ILE A 578 -7.51 5.42 -26.14
N GLY A 579 -7.24 4.23 -25.63
CA GLY A 579 -7.26 2.95 -26.33
C GLY A 579 -8.62 2.30 -26.60
N ALA A 580 -9.35 2.86 -27.57
CA ALA A 580 -10.43 2.26 -28.38
C ALA A 580 -11.85 2.09 -27.76
N PRO A 581 -12.93 2.27 -28.58
CA PRO A 581 -12.93 2.84 -29.93
C PRO A 581 -12.50 4.33 -29.90
N PRO A 582 -12.24 4.98 -31.05
CA PRO A 582 -11.93 6.41 -31.10
C PRO A 582 -13.18 7.24 -30.74
N ALA A 583 -13.48 7.28 -29.45
CA ALA A 583 -14.26 8.31 -28.79
C ALA A 583 -13.40 9.57 -28.79
N LEU A 584 -13.91 10.68 -29.32
CA LEU A 584 -13.07 11.87 -29.53
C LEU A 584 -12.52 12.32 -28.18
N SER A 585 -11.24 12.71 -28.15
CA SER A 585 -10.50 13.28 -27.01
C SER A 585 -11.48 13.94 -26.02
N GLY A 586 -11.64 13.41 -24.82
CA GLY A 586 -12.11 14.22 -23.70
C GLY A 586 -13.33 13.84 -22.86
N ILE A 587 -13.64 14.83 -22.01
CA ILE A 587 -14.42 14.79 -20.77
C ILE A 587 -15.50 13.70 -20.72
N GLN A 588 -15.25 12.70 -19.88
CA GLN A 588 -16.25 11.75 -19.41
C GLN A 588 -16.51 11.98 -17.93
N VAL A 589 -17.79 12.17 -17.55
CA VAL A 589 -18.19 12.38 -16.15
C VAL A 589 -19.21 11.31 -15.74
N ARG A 590 -18.94 10.60 -14.64
CA ARG A 590 -19.93 9.81 -13.89
C ARG A 590 -20.26 10.55 -12.60
N PRO A 591 -21.36 11.34 -12.55
CA PRO A 591 -21.55 12.35 -11.51
C PRO A 591 -21.55 11.78 -10.08
N GLY A 592 -20.51 12.11 -9.31
CA GLY A 592 -20.30 11.65 -7.94
C GLY A 592 -19.58 10.30 -7.79
N GLN A 593 -19.00 9.75 -8.86
CA GLN A 593 -18.25 8.48 -8.84
C GLN A 593 -16.93 8.54 -9.63
N SER A 594 -16.92 9.10 -10.84
CA SER A 594 -15.66 9.28 -11.57
C SER A 594 -15.65 10.43 -12.57
N VAL A 595 -14.44 10.84 -12.93
CA VAL A 595 -14.15 11.78 -14.01
C VAL A 595 -12.91 11.31 -14.76
N SER A 596 -12.98 11.37 -16.07
CA SER A 596 -11.83 11.26 -16.98
C SER A 596 -11.81 12.57 -17.76
N TYR A 597 -10.91 13.49 -17.41
CA TYR A 597 -10.82 14.81 -18.03
C TYR A 597 -9.65 14.86 -19.01
N ASP A 598 -10.00 15.23 -20.23
CA ASP A 598 -9.26 15.36 -21.49
C ASP A 598 -10.19 16.29 -22.35
N VAL A 599 -9.83 16.79 -23.54
CA VAL A 599 -10.49 17.92 -24.20
C VAL A 599 -11.37 17.54 -25.44
N GLN A 600 -12.71 17.58 -25.25
CA GLN A 600 -13.90 17.14 -26.07
C GLN A 600 -14.67 15.90 -25.49
N ALA A 601 -15.11 14.82 -26.21
CA ALA A 601 -15.78 13.60 -25.66
C ALA A 601 -16.25 12.44 -26.64
N SER A 602 -16.51 11.24 -26.05
CA SER A 602 -17.63 10.25 -26.35
C SER A 602 -17.53 9.27 -27.56
N LEU A 603 -17.93 7.96 -27.57
CA LEU A 603 -18.38 6.87 -26.64
C LEU A 603 -18.13 5.45 -27.34
N ALA A 604 -18.56 4.20 -27.01
CA ALA A 604 -19.66 3.54 -26.25
C ALA A 604 -19.37 2.01 -25.89
N ALA A 605 -20.39 1.19 -25.50
CA ALA A 605 -20.32 -0.25 -25.04
C ALA A 605 -21.55 -1.12 -25.54
N PRO A 606 -21.91 -2.40 -25.14
CA PRO A 606 -21.50 -3.32 -24.03
C PRO A 606 -21.40 -4.87 -24.37
N PHE A 607 -21.85 -5.81 -23.49
CA PHE A 607 -21.65 -7.30 -23.46
C PHE A 607 -22.95 -8.17 -23.35
N SER A 608 -22.85 -9.53 -23.30
CA SER A 608 -23.94 -10.53 -23.02
C SER A 608 -23.49 -11.75 -22.17
N THR A 609 -24.43 -12.52 -21.58
CA THR A 609 -24.19 -13.53 -20.49
C THR A 609 -24.98 -14.87 -20.62
N SER A 610 -24.91 -15.74 -19.57
CA SER A 610 -25.52 -17.09 -19.36
C SER A 610 -24.69 -18.30 -19.88
N GLU A 611 -24.78 -19.53 -19.35
CA GLU A 611 -25.76 -20.15 -18.42
C GLU A 611 -25.15 -21.28 -17.55
N ALA A 612 -25.84 -21.78 -16.51
CA ALA A 612 -25.33 -22.76 -15.53
C ALA A 612 -26.14 -24.08 -15.43
N ALA A 613 -25.52 -25.17 -14.96
CA ALA A 613 -26.10 -26.52 -14.90
C ALA A 613 -26.34 -27.04 -13.46
N ALA A 614 -27.28 -27.99 -13.30
CA ALA A 614 -27.86 -28.40 -12.03
C ALA A 614 -26.97 -29.24 -11.08
N GLY A 615 -27.22 -29.13 -9.77
CA GLY A 615 -26.47 -29.77 -8.69
C GLY A 615 -27.09 -31.06 -8.09
N PRO A 616 -26.39 -31.70 -7.11
CA PRO A 616 -26.72 -33.03 -6.57
C PRO A 616 -27.64 -33.02 -5.33
N VAL A 617 -28.06 -34.21 -4.90
CA VAL A 617 -28.99 -34.44 -3.77
C VAL A 617 -28.26 -34.58 -2.41
N PRO A 618 -28.60 -33.78 -1.38
CA PRO A 618 -27.90 -33.81 -0.07
C PRO A 618 -28.22 -35.04 0.80
N GLY A 619 -27.39 -35.29 1.81
CA GLY A 619 -27.65 -36.28 2.87
C GLY A 619 -27.47 -37.76 2.50
N SER A 620 -26.73 -38.05 1.43
CA SER A 620 -26.54 -39.39 0.85
C SER A 620 -25.33 -40.19 1.40
N ARG A 621 -24.51 -39.63 2.30
CA ARG A 621 -23.29 -40.26 2.83
C ARG A 621 -23.19 -40.09 4.36
N GLN A 622 -22.72 -41.12 5.07
CA GLN A 622 -22.44 -41.04 6.51
C GLN A 622 -21.12 -40.30 6.79
N LEU A 623 -21.02 -39.71 7.99
CA LEU A 623 -19.79 -39.03 8.45
C LEU A 623 -18.60 -39.98 8.57
N THR A 624 -17.41 -39.44 8.31
CA THR A 624 -16.14 -40.16 8.40
C THR A 624 -15.20 -39.49 9.42
N SER A 625 -13.88 -39.70 9.29
CA SER A 625 -12.90 -39.35 10.34
C SER A 625 -12.52 -37.86 10.35
N ALA A 626 -12.05 -37.37 11.50
CA ALA A 626 -11.70 -35.97 11.70
C ALA A 626 -10.51 -35.46 10.85
N SER A 627 -9.62 -36.35 10.37
CA SER A 627 -8.57 -35.96 9.42
C SER A 627 -9.15 -35.75 8.02
N GLU A 628 -9.98 -36.69 7.52
CA GLU A 628 -10.64 -36.57 6.21
C GLU A 628 -11.51 -35.31 6.13
N LEU A 629 -12.20 -34.94 7.22
CA LEU A 629 -12.92 -33.67 7.32
C LEU A 629 -12.00 -32.44 7.26
N SER A 630 -10.80 -32.50 7.84
CA SER A 630 -9.82 -31.40 7.75
C SER A 630 -9.24 -31.26 6.35
N ASP A 631 -8.96 -32.38 5.68
CA ASP A 631 -8.44 -32.43 4.31
C ASP A 631 -9.49 -31.92 3.31
N LEU A 632 -10.76 -32.29 3.50
CA LEU A 632 -11.90 -31.77 2.73
C LEU A 632 -12.08 -30.26 2.91
N VAL A 633 -11.91 -29.73 4.12
CA VAL A 633 -11.97 -28.26 4.36
C VAL A 633 -10.82 -27.53 3.68
N ALA A 634 -9.60 -28.08 3.67
CA ALA A 634 -8.51 -27.50 2.89
C ALA A 634 -8.81 -27.53 1.37
N ALA A 635 -9.42 -28.61 0.87
CA ALA A 635 -9.75 -28.76 -0.54
C ALA A 635 -10.83 -27.78 -1.04
N ILE A 636 -11.86 -27.45 -0.24
CA ILE A 636 -12.87 -26.43 -0.63
C ILE A 636 -12.29 -25.00 -0.68
N GLY A 637 -11.11 -24.78 -0.09
CA GLY A 637 -10.35 -23.53 -0.18
C GLY A 637 -9.54 -23.34 -1.47
N THR A 638 -9.50 -24.33 -2.37
CA THR A 638 -8.83 -24.15 -3.67
C THR A 638 -9.61 -23.19 -4.58
N PRO A 639 -8.94 -22.32 -5.38
CA PRO A 639 -9.64 -21.37 -6.25
C PRO A 639 -10.35 -22.08 -7.42
N PRO A 640 -11.43 -21.48 -7.98
CA PRO A 640 -12.17 -22.05 -9.10
C PRO A 640 -11.42 -21.86 -10.43
N ASP A 641 -10.50 -22.78 -10.74
CA ASP A 641 -9.84 -22.86 -12.05
C ASP A 641 -10.73 -23.58 -13.08
N PRO A 642 -11.03 -22.96 -14.25
CA PRO A 642 -11.72 -23.62 -15.36
C PRO A 642 -11.03 -24.88 -15.89
N SER A 643 -9.71 -25.01 -15.67
CA SER A 643 -8.87 -26.08 -16.20
C SER A 643 -8.90 -27.35 -15.34
N PHE A 644 -9.06 -27.23 -14.02
CA PHE A 644 -9.09 -28.35 -13.07
C PHE A 644 -10.28 -28.31 -12.07
N PRO A 645 -11.54 -28.31 -12.54
CA PRO A 645 -12.73 -28.14 -11.68
C PRO A 645 -13.03 -29.31 -10.70
N ALA A 646 -12.25 -30.39 -10.72
CA ALA A 646 -12.61 -31.65 -10.05
C ALA A 646 -12.50 -31.63 -8.52
N SER A 647 -11.39 -31.15 -7.95
CA SER A 647 -11.07 -31.34 -6.52
C SER A 647 -11.98 -30.51 -5.60
N ARG A 648 -12.09 -29.20 -5.84
CA ARG A 648 -12.95 -28.30 -5.04
C ARG A 648 -14.41 -28.76 -5.07
N VAL A 649 -14.91 -29.09 -6.27
CA VAL A 649 -16.31 -29.50 -6.47
C VAL A 649 -16.58 -30.84 -5.81
N GLU A 650 -15.69 -31.83 -5.90
CA GLU A 650 -15.91 -33.13 -5.25
C GLU A 650 -15.78 -33.06 -3.72
N ALA A 651 -14.96 -32.14 -3.20
CA ALA A 651 -14.91 -31.84 -1.76
C ALA A 651 -16.20 -31.17 -1.26
N ILE A 652 -16.72 -30.15 -1.96
CA ILE A 652 -18.02 -29.52 -1.65
C ILE A 652 -19.13 -30.58 -1.72
N ARG A 653 -19.19 -31.38 -2.79
CA ARG A 653 -20.17 -32.47 -2.95
C ARG A 653 -20.08 -33.50 -1.83
N SER A 654 -18.87 -33.89 -1.43
CA SER A 654 -18.67 -34.82 -0.31
C SER A 654 -19.23 -34.25 1.00
N LEU A 655 -18.92 -33.00 1.33
CA LEU A 655 -19.43 -32.34 2.54
C LEU A 655 -20.96 -32.13 2.49
N VAL A 656 -21.52 -31.78 1.33
CA VAL A 656 -22.98 -31.69 1.12
C VAL A 656 -23.66 -33.06 1.25
N SER A 657 -23.03 -34.14 0.77
CA SER A 657 -23.54 -35.50 0.96
C SER A 657 -23.55 -35.96 2.42
N MET A 658 -22.66 -35.41 3.25
CA MET A 658 -22.60 -35.64 4.70
C MET A 658 -23.61 -34.81 5.51
N GLY A 659 -24.10 -33.69 4.97
CA GLY A 659 -25.18 -32.90 5.56
C GLY A 659 -24.80 -32.08 6.81
N VAL A 660 -25.82 -31.75 7.61
CA VAL A 660 -25.73 -30.87 8.79
C VAL A 660 -24.58 -31.22 9.76
N PRO A 661 -24.24 -32.49 10.06
CA PRO A 661 -23.15 -32.78 10.99
C PRO A 661 -21.75 -32.41 10.45
N ALA A 662 -21.55 -32.34 9.13
CA ALA A 662 -20.32 -31.80 8.56
C ALA A 662 -20.25 -30.27 8.73
N VAL A 663 -21.35 -29.56 8.42
CA VAL A 663 -21.49 -28.12 8.68
C VAL A 663 -21.24 -27.80 10.16
N ARG A 664 -21.82 -28.60 11.07
CA ARG A 664 -21.59 -28.52 12.51
C ARG A 664 -20.12 -28.63 12.87
N TRP A 665 -19.43 -29.65 12.36
CA TRP A 665 -18.02 -29.87 12.66
C TRP A 665 -17.13 -28.71 12.19
N ILE A 666 -17.34 -28.20 10.96
CA ILE A 666 -16.60 -27.05 10.43
C ILE A 666 -16.88 -25.81 11.29
N GLY A 667 -18.14 -25.58 11.66
CA GLY A 667 -18.57 -24.53 12.58
C GLY A 667 -17.86 -24.55 13.91
N GLU A 668 -17.90 -25.69 14.59
CA GLU A 668 -17.41 -25.87 15.97
C GLU A 668 -15.86 -25.96 16.05
N ASN A 669 -15.15 -26.27 14.96
CA ASN A 669 -13.70 -26.56 14.98
C ASN A 669 -12.84 -25.67 14.04
N ARG A 670 -13.41 -25.07 12.98
CA ARG A 670 -12.64 -24.37 11.93
C ARG A 670 -13.13 -22.95 11.62
N LEU A 671 -14.40 -22.60 11.89
CA LEU A 671 -15.07 -21.39 11.41
C LEU A 671 -14.29 -20.07 11.60
N THR A 672 -13.69 -19.83 12.77
CA THR A 672 -12.93 -18.61 13.06
C THR A 672 -11.53 -18.57 12.43
N ARG A 673 -11.13 -19.66 11.74
CA ARG A 673 -9.81 -19.88 11.12
C ARG A 673 -9.91 -20.32 9.65
N LEU A 674 -11.09 -20.20 9.03
CA LEU A 674 -11.22 -20.37 7.58
C LEU A 674 -10.55 -19.19 6.87
N THR A 675 -9.80 -19.45 5.81
CA THR A 675 -9.40 -18.43 4.83
C THR A 675 -10.59 -17.93 4.02
N ARG A 676 -10.43 -16.83 3.27
CA ARG A 676 -11.49 -16.27 2.41
C ARG A 676 -12.01 -17.26 1.36
N ALA A 677 -11.12 -18.07 0.77
CA ALA A 677 -11.49 -19.10 -0.19
C ALA A 677 -12.17 -20.33 0.46
N GLU A 678 -11.72 -20.74 1.66
CA GLU A 678 -12.40 -21.77 2.45
C GLU A 678 -13.78 -21.31 2.94
N MET A 679 -13.94 -20.02 3.29
CA MET A 679 -15.22 -19.44 3.69
C MET A 679 -16.24 -19.50 2.54
N SER A 680 -15.85 -19.05 1.34
CA SER A 680 -16.65 -19.21 0.11
C SER A 680 -17.00 -20.68 -0.17
N GLY A 681 -16.05 -21.60 0.04
CA GLY A 681 -16.30 -23.04 -0.07
C GLY A 681 -17.28 -23.57 0.98
N PHE A 682 -17.20 -23.08 2.22
CA PHE A 682 -18.08 -23.46 3.33
C PHE A 682 -19.50 -22.92 3.13
N VAL A 683 -19.64 -21.69 2.63
CA VAL A 683 -20.93 -21.11 2.22
C VAL A 683 -21.61 -22.01 1.17
N ALA A 684 -20.88 -22.46 0.14
CA ALA A 684 -21.42 -23.39 -0.86
C ALA A 684 -21.81 -24.77 -0.27
N VAL A 685 -21.13 -25.23 0.79
CA VAL A 685 -21.54 -26.44 1.53
C VAL A 685 -22.80 -26.20 2.35
N VAL A 686 -22.92 -25.07 3.06
CA VAL A 686 -24.12 -24.73 3.85
C VAL A 686 -25.34 -24.56 2.95
N ASP A 687 -25.17 -23.85 1.82
CA ASP A 687 -26.22 -23.68 0.83
C ASP A 687 -26.65 -25.02 0.22
N GLY A 688 -25.67 -25.84 -0.18
CA GLY A 688 -25.92 -27.17 -0.73
C GLY A 688 -26.61 -28.13 0.24
N VAL A 689 -26.41 -28.00 1.57
CA VAL A 689 -27.15 -28.77 2.58
C VAL A 689 -28.56 -28.19 2.85
N GLY A 690 -28.77 -26.92 2.56
CA GLY A 690 -30.06 -26.24 2.65
C GLY A 690 -30.46 -25.78 4.06
N VAL A 691 -31.74 -25.45 4.23
CA VAL A 691 -32.30 -24.73 5.39
C VAL A 691 -31.79 -25.20 6.76
N PRO A 692 -31.72 -26.51 7.11
CA PRO A 692 -31.27 -26.94 8.44
C PRO A 692 -29.79 -26.65 8.74
N ALA A 693 -28.95 -26.41 7.71
CA ALA A 693 -27.59 -25.93 7.87
C ALA A 693 -27.52 -24.41 7.97
N ARG A 694 -28.38 -23.69 7.23
CA ARG A 694 -28.50 -22.24 7.28
C ARG A 694 -29.04 -21.76 8.64
N GLU A 695 -30.08 -22.42 9.18
CA GLU A 695 -30.60 -22.19 10.53
C GLU A 695 -29.52 -22.39 11.61
N LEU A 696 -28.70 -23.44 11.47
CA LEU A 696 -27.60 -23.73 12.38
C LEU A 696 -26.55 -22.61 12.36
N LEU A 697 -26.12 -22.20 11.16
CA LEU A 697 -25.15 -21.11 10.99
C LEU A 697 -25.69 -19.77 11.49
N ALA A 698 -26.95 -19.45 11.16
CA ALA A 698 -27.65 -18.25 11.62
C ALA A 698 -27.70 -18.17 13.16
N SER A 699 -27.93 -19.29 13.85
CA SER A 699 -27.94 -19.33 15.32
C SER A 699 -26.60 -18.90 15.95
N TRP A 700 -25.49 -19.05 15.22
CA TRP A 700 -24.17 -18.63 15.69
C TRP A 700 -23.91 -17.12 15.55
N VAL A 701 -24.72 -16.37 14.80
CA VAL A 701 -24.70 -14.88 14.83
C VAL A 701 -25.03 -14.37 16.24
N GLY A 702 -25.87 -15.09 16.99
CA GLY A 702 -26.16 -14.83 18.40
C GLY A 702 -25.11 -15.31 19.40
N ASN A 703 -23.96 -15.84 18.95
CA ASN A 703 -22.96 -16.44 19.85
C ASN A 703 -22.30 -15.38 20.76
N PRO A 704 -22.11 -15.63 22.07
CA PRO A 704 -21.37 -14.75 22.97
C PRO A 704 -19.93 -14.47 22.51
N SER A 705 -19.26 -15.43 21.86
CA SER A 705 -17.94 -15.22 21.27
C SER A 705 -18.04 -14.33 20.04
N GLU A 706 -17.38 -13.16 20.11
CA GLU A 706 -17.33 -12.16 19.05
C GLU A 706 -16.75 -12.73 17.74
N GLU A 707 -15.70 -13.55 17.83
CA GLU A 707 -15.06 -14.17 16.67
C GLU A 707 -16.00 -15.12 15.93
N VAL A 708 -16.73 -15.96 16.69
CA VAL A 708 -17.68 -16.94 16.15
C VAL A 708 -18.88 -16.22 15.52
N ALA A 709 -19.44 -15.24 16.23
CA ALA A 709 -20.56 -14.44 15.74
C ALA A 709 -20.22 -13.68 14.46
N ARG A 710 -19.02 -13.09 14.37
CA ARG A 710 -18.55 -12.36 13.19
C ARG A 710 -18.32 -13.28 11.98
N ALA A 711 -17.70 -14.45 12.20
CA ALA A 711 -17.46 -15.42 11.13
C ALA A 711 -18.77 -16.05 10.61
N ALA A 712 -19.72 -16.37 11.51
CA ALA A 712 -21.06 -16.82 11.13
C ALA A 712 -21.85 -15.75 10.37
N LEU A 713 -21.81 -14.49 10.85
CA LEU A 713 -22.49 -13.36 10.22
C LEU A 713 -21.95 -13.06 8.82
N TRP A 714 -20.63 -13.13 8.61
CA TRP A 714 -20.04 -13.03 7.27
C TRP A 714 -20.53 -14.18 6.38
N ALA A 715 -20.47 -15.43 6.83
CA ALA A 715 -20.91 -16.58 6.04
C ALA A 715 -22.40 -16.49 5.64
N CYS A 716 -23.29 -16.03 6.53
CA CYS A 716 -24.69 -15.75 6.19
C CYS A 716 -24.85 -14.59 5.19
N SER A 717 -24.05 -13.53 5.33
CA SER A 717 -24.04 -12.34 4.46
C SER A 717 -23.46 -12.60 3.06
N GLU A 718 -22.57 -13.60 2.93
CA GLU A 718 -22.03 -14.07 1.65
C GLU A 718 -22.95 -15.10 0.98
N GLY A 719 -23.61 -15.96 1.77
CA GLY A 719 -24.54 -16.98 1.27
C GLY A 719 -25.97 -16.52 0.97
N GLY A 720 -26.36 -15.30 1.38
CA GLY A 720 -27.73 -14.82 1.21
C GLY A 720 -28.73 -15.52 2.14
N PHE A 721 -28.30 -15.98 3.31
CA PHE A 721 -29.12 -16.80 4.22
C PHE A 721 -30.04 -15.92 5.09
N GLU A 722 -31.26 -15.69 4.61
CA GLU A 722 -32.33 -14.93 5.29
C GLU A 722 -32.60 -15.41 6.74
N GLU A 723 -32.29 -16.68 7.04
CA GLU A 723 -32.39 -17.27 8.38
C GLU A 723 -31.60 -16.49 9.45
N ALA A 724 -30.60 -15.70 9.04
CA ALA A 724 -29.84 -14.84 9.95
C ALA A 724 -30.57 -13.55 10.37
N ALA A 725 -31.58 -13.08 9.62
CA ALA A 725 -32.26 -11.80 9.85
C ALA A 725 -32.72 -11.55 11.31
N PRO A 726 -33.33 -12.53 12.04
CA PRO A 726 -33.74 -12.34 13.43
C PRO A 726 -32.63 -11.96 14.41
N HIS A 727 -31.35 -12.21 14.05
CA HIS A 727 -30.19 -11.95 14.88
C HIS A 727 -29.51 -10.60 14.60
N LEU A 728 -29.79 -9.97 13.44
CA LEU A 728 -29.07 -8.78 12.96
C LEU A 728 -29.29 -7.56 13.84
N THR A 729 -30.53 -7.33 14.31
CA THR A 729 -30.85 -6.16 15.14
C THR A 729 -30.05 -6.14 16.44
N ALA A 730 -29.80 -7.31 17.05
CA ALA A 730 -28.94 -7.42 18.24
C ALA A 730 -27.43 -7.30 17.91
N ALA A 731 -27.03 -7.63 16.69
CA ALA A 731 -25.64 -7.47 16.24
C ALA A 731 -25.27 -6.00 15.92
N PHE A 732 -26.23 -5.12 15.58
CA PHE A 732 -25.99 -3.68 15.44
C PHE A 732 -25.45 -3.04 16.74
N ASP A 733 -25.92 -3.51 17.89
CA ASP A 733 -25.53 -2.95 19.19
C ASP A 733 -24.14 -3.44 19.67
N ARG A 734 -23.57 -4.46 19.03
CA ARG A 734 -22.20 -4.97 19.29
C ARG A 734 -21.18 -4.22 18.42
N PRO A 735 -20.29 -3.37 18.98
CA PRO A 735 -19.42 -2.50 18.17
C PRO A 735 -18.51 -3.25 17.17
N SER A 736 -18.06 -4.45 17.54
CA SER A 736 -17.21 -5.33 16.73
C SER A 736 -17.92 -5.99 15.55
N LEU A 737 -19.26 -6.07 15.59
CA LEU A 737 -20.09 -6.67 14.54
C LEU A 737 -20.88 -5.64 13.74
N ARG A 738 -21.13 -4.44 14.31
CA ARG A 738 -22.06 -3.43 13.80
C ARG A 738 -21.98 -3.20 12.29
N LEU A 739 -20.80 -2.86 11.75
CA LEU A 739 -20.65 -2.55 10.32
C LEU A 739 -20.98 -3.75 9.42
N LEU A 740 -20.56 -4.95 9.81
CA LEU A 740 -20.85 -6.20 9.10
C LEU A 740 -22.34 -6.60 9.21
N ALA A 741 -22.97 -6.31 10.35
CA ALA A 741 -24.39 -6.57 10.58
C ALA A 741 -25.29 -5.63 9.74
N LEU A 742 -24.92 -4.35 9.63
CA LEU A 742 -25.60 -3.39 8.76
C LEU A 742 -25.50 -3.80 7.29
N GLU A 743 -24.30 -4.17 6.83
CA GLU A 743 -24.08 -4.70 5.48
C GLU A 743 -24.90 -5.98 5.22
N ALA A 744 -24.96 -6.89 6.20
CA ALA A 744 -25.79 -8.09 6.13
C ALA A 744 -27.30 -7.77 6.05
N ALA A 745 -27.80 -6.77 6.78
CA ALA A 745 -29.21 -6.39 6.75
C ALA A 745 -29.67 -5.92 5.36
N GLY A 746 -28.83 -5.15 4.67
CA GLY A 746 -29.08 -4.72 3.28
C GLY A 746 -29.03 -5.88 2.29
N ARG A 747 -28.06 -6.79 2.43
CA ARG A 747 -27.91 -7.98 1.55
C ARG A 747 -29.00 -9.03 1.75
N LEU A 748 -29.49 -9.19 2.98
CA LEU A 748 -30.52 -10.16 3.38
C LEU A 748 -31.94 -9.57 3.34
N ASN A 749 -32.09 -8.33 2.88
CA ASN A 749 -33.35 -7.62 2.71
C ASN A 749 -34.27 -7.60 3.95
N ASP A 750 -33.70 -7.42 5.16
CA ASP A 750 -34.46 -7.49 6.41
C ASP A 750 -35.28 -6.22 6.67
N ALA A 751 -36.47 -6.14 6.06
CA ALA A 751 -37.43 -5.05 6.25
C ALA A 751 -37.80 -4.78 7.73
N LYS A 752 -37.58 -5.73 8.66
CA LYS A 752 -37.81 -5.50 10.09
C LYS A 752 -36.71 -4.64 10.73
N ALA A 753 -35.51 -4.63 10.16
CA ALA A 753 -34.41 -3.78 10.59
C ALA A 753 -34.60 -2.31 10.18
N ALA A 754 -35.41 -2.01 9.16
CA ALA A 754 -35.55 -0.67 8.58
C ALA A 754 -35.74 0.47 9.60
N PRO A 755 -36.60 0.37 10.64
CA PRO A 755 -36.73 1.42 11.65
C PRO A 755 -35.46 1.67 12.48
N ARG A 756 -34.64 0.63 12.69
CA ARG A 756 -33.36 0.73 13.43
C ARG A 756 -32.24 1.23 12.52
N LEU A 757 -32.20 0.80 11.26
CA LEU A 757 -31.30 1.33 10.24
C LEU A 757 -31.53 2.84 10.03
N ASN A 758 -32.79 3.27 9.94
CA ASN A 758 -33.14 4.68 9.72
C ASN A 758 -32.68 5.60 10.87
N LEU A 759 -32.66 5.09 12.11
CA LEU A 759 -32.05 5.80 13.26
C LEU A 759 -30.51 5.81 13.19
N LEU A 760 -29.88 4.74 12.71
CA LEU A 760 -28.42 4.63 12.62
C LEU A 760 -27.83 5.46 11.47
N CYS A 761 -28.65 5.92 10.51
CA CYS A 761 -28.27 6.92 9.51
C CYS A 761 -27.86 8.28 10.10
N ALA A 762 -28.12 8.51 11.40
CA ALA A 762 -27.71 9.68 12.18
C ALA A 762 -26.70 9.34 13.30
N ASP A 763 -26.05 8.17 13.26
CA ASP A 763 -24.95 7.82 14.18
C ASP A 763 -23.74 8.75 13.93
N PRO A 764 -23.04 9.23 14.98
CA PRO A 764 -21.86 10.08 14.83
C PRO A 764 -20.66 9.39 14.15
N ASP A 765 -20.62 8.06 14.06
CA ASP A 765 -19.65 7.33 13.24
C ASP A 765 -20.05 7.38 11.74
N PRO A 766 -19.26 8.03 10.86
CA PRO A 766 -19.59 8.14 9.44
C PRO A 766 -19.70 6.80 8.70
N ALA A 767 -19.00 5.75 9.17
CA ALA A 767 -19.07 4.42 8.58
C ALA A 767 -20.35 3.69 8.98
N VAL A 768 -20.84 3.91 10.21
CA VAL A 768 -22.13 3.38 10.69
C VAL A 768 -23.29 4.05 9.95
N ALA A 769 -23.27 5.38 9.86
CA ALA A 769 -24.28 6.14 9.14
C ALA A 769 -24.34 5.73 7.65
N PHE A 770 -23.18 5.57 7.00
CA PHE A 770 -23.09 5.06 5.64
C PHE A 770 -23.67 3.64 5.49
N ARG A 771 -23.16 2.64 6.23
CA ARG A 771 -23.65 1.24 6.10
C ARG A 771 -25.14 1.10 6.43
N ALA A 772 -25.70 1.96 7.29
CA ALA A 772 -27.13 1.99 7.57
C ALA A 772 -27.97 2.56 6.40
N MET A 773 -27.52 3.65 5.78
CA MET A 773 -28.19 4.25 4.61
C MET A 773 -28.06 3.34 3.37
N GLU A 774 -26.90 2.73 3.16
CA GLU A 774 -26.66 1.75 2.10
C GLU A 774 -27.59 0.54 2.22
N ALA A 775 -27.79 0.02 3.44
CA ALA A 775 -28.73 -1.08 3.66
C ALA A 775 -30.15 -0.70 3.24
N LEU A 776 -30.65 0.46 3.68
CA LEU A 776 -31.97 0.98 3.29
C LEU A 776 -32.09 1.21 1.77
N ALA A 777 -31.02 1.68 1.13
CA ALA A 777 -30.96 1.89 -0.32
C ALA A 777 -31.05 0.57 -1.09
N ARG A 778 -30.31 -0.47 -0.67
CA ARG A 778 -30.37 -1.83 -1.26
C ARG A 778 -31.74 -2.49 -1.06
N MET A 779 -32.41 -2.20 0.06
CA MET A 779 -33.75 -2.71 0.38
C MET A 779 -34.90 -1.97 -0.32
N GLY A 780 -34.65 -0.79 -0.90
CA GLY A 780 -35.70 0.06 -1.47
C GLY A 780 -36.67 0.61 -0.41
N GLU A 781 -36.17 0.93 0.78
CA GLU A 781 -37.01 1.29 1.93
C GLU A 781 -37.67 2.68 1.81
N SER A 782 -38.92 2.69 1.32
CA SER A 782 -39.73 3.91 1.23
C SER A 782 -39.91 4.66 2.56
N SER A 783 -39.74 3.97 3.69
CA SER A 783 -39.76 4.55 5.04
C SER A 783 -38.60 5.52 5.32
N ALA A 784 -37.51 5.46 4.53
CA ALA A 784 -36.31 6.26 4.67
C ALA A 784 -36.18 7.43 3.68
N ILE A 785 -37.18 7.67 2.80
CA ILE A 785 -37.16 8.75 1.80
C ILE A 785 -36.85 10.12 2.43
N GLY A 786 -37.52 10.47 3.54
CA GLY A 786 -37.30 11.75 4.22
C GLY A 786 -35.92 11.90 4.88
N THR A 787 -35.26 10.78 5.19
CA THR A 787 -33.89 10.75 5.70
C THR A 787 -32.89 10.94 4.56
N ALA A 788 -33.11 10.26 3.43
CA ALA A 788 -32.30 10.46 2.23
C ALA A 788 -32.40 11.90 1.70
N ASP A 789 -33.59 12.52 1.69
CA ASP A 789 -33.81 13.93 1.32
C ASP A 789 -32.97 14.93 2.16
N ALA A 790 -32.62 14.56 3.39
CA ALA A 790 -31.72 15.32 4.26
C ALA A 790 -30.25 15.02 3.96
N LEU A 791 -29.92 13.76 3.70
CA LEU A 791 -28.55 13.27 3.47
C LEU A 791 -27.99 13.57 2.07
N LEU A 792 -28.82 14.00 1.10
CA LEU A 792 -28.34 14.51 -0.20
C LEU A 792 -27.38 15.70 -0.09
N ALA A 793 -27.38 16.45 1.02
CA ALA A 793 -26.44 17.53 1.29
C ALA A 793 -25.30 17.10 2.26
N SER A 794 -25.14 15.80 2.51
CA SER A 794 -24.14 15.27 3.45
C SER A 794 -22.71 15.51 2.96
N SER A 795 -21.84 15.90 3.89
CA SER A 795 -20.40 16.06 3.66
C SER A 795 -19.65 14.72 3.52
N ASN A 796 -20.31 13.59 3.78
CA ASN A 796 -19.81 12.22 3.57
C ASN A 796 -20.30 11.72 2.21
N LEU A 797 -19.37 11.47 1.26
CA LEU A 797 -19.69 11.01 -0.09
C LEU A 797 -20.46 9.67 -0.12
N PRO A 798 -19.97 8.56 0.46
CA PRO A 798 -20.71 7.29 0.51
C PRO A 798 -22.15 7.45 1.02
N LEU A 799 -22.35 8.22 2.09
CA LEU A 799 -23.67 8.49 2.67
C LEU A 799 -24.57 9.31 1.71
N ARG A 800 -23.99 10.24 0.95
CA ARG A 800 -24.67 11.04 -0.08
C ARG A 800 -25.00 10.21 -1.33
N GLN A 801 -24.15 9.27 -1.72
CA GLN A 801 -24.40 8.30 -2.80
C GLN A 801 -25.59 7.41 -2.45
N SER A 802 -25.59 6.73 -1.30
CA SER A 802 -26.71 5.84 -0.94
C SER A 802 -28.03 6.57 -0.69
N ALA A 803 -28.00 7.83 -0.26
CA ALA A 803 -29.20 8.68 -0.27
C ALA A 803 -29.76 8.89 -1.68
N TRP A 804 -28.90 9.15 -2.67
CA TRP A 804 -29.30 9.26 -4.08
C TRP A 804 -29.76 7.93 -4.69
N GLU A 805 -29.14 6.81 -4.32
CA GLU A 805 -29.51 5.44 -4.75
C GLU A 805 -30.90 5.05 -4.26
N LEU A 806 -31.26 5.37 -3.00
CA LEU A 806 -32.62 5.16 -2.50
C LEU A 806 -33.62 6.04 -3.25
N LEU A 807 -33.37 7.35 -3.34
CA LEU A 807 -34.33 8.29 -3.93
C LEU A 807 -34.57 8.03 -5.43
N SER A 808 -33.55 7.54 -6.15
CA SER A 808 -33.63 7.11 -7.55
C SER A 808 -34.67 6.01 -7.81
N GLN A 809 -35.12 5.29 -6.78
CA GLN A 809 -36.15 4.25 -6.86
C GLN A 809 -37.58 4.82 -6.74
N PHE A 810 -37.75 6.13 -6.47
CA PHE A 810 -39.06 6.76 -6.26
C PHE A 810 -39.32 7.96 -7.21
N PRO A 811 -39.58 7.73 -8.50
CA PRO A 811 -39.82 8.80 -9.49
C PRO A 811 -40.88 9.83 -9.07
N ASP A 812 -41.99 9.39 -8.48
CA ASP A 812 -43.08 10.29 -8.05
C ASP A 812 -42.71 11.16 -6.84
N HIS A 813 -41.69 10.78 -6.07
CA HIS A 813 -41.09 11.66 -5.08
C HIS A 813 -40.22 12.70 -5.77
N ILE A 814 -39.27 12.25 -6.62
CA ILE A 814 -38.35 13.10 -7.38
C ILE A 814 -39.09 14.22 -8.12
N ARG A 815 -40.17 13.90 -8.85
CA ARG A 815 -40.98 14.89 -9.60
C ARG A 815 -41.48 16.05 -8.72
N ARG A 816 -41.74 15.79 -7.44
CA ARG A 816 -42.28 16.77 -6.49
C ARG A 816 -41.19 17.50 -5.69
N SER A 817 -40.10 16.82 -5.33
CA SER A 817 -39.02 17.39 -4.50
C SER A 817 -37.94 18.10 -5.32
N ALA A 818 -37.51 17.54 -6.45
CA ALA A 818 -36.37 18.03 -7.22
C ALA A 818 -36.51 19.46 -7.77
N PRO A 819 -37.68 19.95 -8.23
CA PRO A 819 -37.83 21.35 -8.65
C PRO A 819 -37.54 22.35 -7.52
N ALA A 820 -37.94 22.02 -6.28
CA ALA A 820 -37.65 22.84 -5.11
C ALA A 820 -36.17 22.74 -4.66
N MET A 821 -35.51 21.61 -4.93
CA MET A 821 -34.07 21.45 -4.71
C MET A 821 -33.24 22.30 -5.69
N ILE A 822 -33.61 22.31 -6.97
CA ILE A 822 -32.97 23.15 -8.01
C ILE A 822 -33.12 24.64 -7.67
N ALA A 823 -34.33 25.05 -7.29
CA ALA A 823 -34.62 26.43 -6.87
C ALA A 823 -34.05 26.81 -5.48
N SER A 824 -33.44 25.88 -4.74
CA SER A 824 -32.78 26.19 -3.48
C SER A 824 -31.45 26.93 -3.72
N GLY A 825 -31.02 27.77 -2.77
CA GLY A 825 -29.75 28.51 -2.90
C GLY A 825 -28.50 27.63 -2.85
N ASP A 826 -28.62 26.40 -2.35
CA ASP A 826 -27.53 25.42 -2.26
C ASP A 826 -27.25 24.79 -3.64
N ALA A 827 -26.02 24.98 -4.14
CA ALA A 827 -25.58 24.46 -5.42
C ALA A 827 -25.44 22.93 -5.46
N LEU A 828 -25.05 22.29 -4.35
CA LEU A 828 -24.96 20.82 -4.27
C LEU A 828 -26.36 20.21 -4.29
N ARG A 829 -27.28 20.77 -3.49
CA ARG A 829 -28.69 20.35 -3.48
C ARG A 829 -29.37 20.57 -4.84
N ALA A 830 -29.06 21.66 -5.53
CA ALA A 830 -29.57 21.91 -6.88
C ALA A 830 -29.06 20.89 -7.91
N ARG A 831 -27.76 20.58 -7.89
CA ARG A 831 -27.16 19.53 -8.76
C ARG A 831 -27.75 18.14 -8.47
N ALA A 832 -27.93 17.78 -7.20
CA ALA A 832 -28.60 16.53 -6.82
C ALA A 832 -30.04 16.44 -7.37
N GLY A 833 -30.78 17.57 -7.38
CA GLY A 833 -32.11 17.66 -8.00
C GLY A 833 -32.10 17.39 -9.50
N ILE A 834 -31.10 17.94 -10.22
CA ILE A 834 -30.90 17.66 -11.65
C ILE A 834 -30.59 16.18 -11.89
N ARG A 835 -29.65 15.57 -11.14
CA ARG A 835 -29.29 14.15 -11.27
C ARG A 835 -30.48 13.22 -11.10
N LEU A 836 -31.32 13.48 -10.09
CA LEU A 836 -32.52 12.68 -9.84
C LEU A 836 -33.54 12.83 -10.99
N LEU A 837 -33.76 14.05 -11.50
CA LEU A 837 -34.62 14.26 -12.67
C LEU A 837 -34.06 13.62 -13.94
N ALA A 838 -32.74 13.59 -14.13
CA ALA A 838 -32.09 12.95 -15.28
C ALA A 838 -32.33 11.43 -15.29
N LYS A 839 -32.35 10.82 -14.10
CA LYS A 839 -32.69 9.40 -13.87
C LYS A 839 -34.17 9.09 -14.15
N VAL A 840 -35.09 10.02 -13.86
CA VAL A 840 -36.52 9.92 -14.25
C VAL A 840 -36.70 10.11 -15.75
N GLY A 841 -36.04 11.13 -16.33
CA GLY A 841 -35.68 11.16 -17.74
C GLY A 841 -36.80 11.39 -18.77
N ASP A 842 -38.01 11.74 -18.34
CA ASP A 842 -39.14 12.01 -19.22
C ASP A 842 -39.25 13.49 -19.65
N ALA A 843 -40.25 13.80 -20.48
CA ALA A 843 -40.41 15.15 -21.03
C ALA A 843 -40.59 16.25 -19.96
N GLU A 844 -41.32 15.98 -18.87
CA GLU A 844 -41.47 16.96 -17.79
C GLU A 844 -40.17 17.16 -17.01
N ALA A 845 -39.45 16.07 -16.70
CA ALA A 845 -38.16 16.13 -16.03
C ALA A 845 -37.11 16.88 -16.88
N LEU A 846 -37.02 16.56 -18.17
CA LEU A 846 -36.12 17.22 -19.12
C LEU A 846 -36.44 18.72 -19.27
N LEU A 847 -37.72 19.12 -19.27
CA LEU A 847 -38.11 20.55 -19.28
C LEU A 847 -37.75 21.30 -18.00
N VAL A 848 -37.71 20.63 -16.84
CA VAL A 848 -37.25 21.24 -15.58
C VAL A 848 -35.72 21.40 -15.59
N ILE A 849 -34.98 20.37 -16.05
CA ILE A 849 -33.52 20.42 -16.17
C ILE A 849 -33.09 21.51 -17.19
N ALA A 850 -33.77 21.60 -18.33
CA ALA A 850 -33.42 22.54 -19.39
C ALA A 850 -33.55 24.02 -18.99
N ARG A 851 -34.42 24.34 -18.03
CA ARG A 851 -34.49 25.68 -17.42
C ARG A 851 -33.27 26.02 -16.56
N ALA A 852 -32.55 25.02 -16.05
CA ALA A 852 -31.35 25.22 -15.25
C ALA A 852 -30.09 25.52 -16.08
N LEU A 853 -30.17 25.46 -17.42
CA LEU A 853 -29.13 25.97 -18.32
C LEU A 853 -28.93 27.50 -18.22
N ASP A 854 -29.96 28.22 -17.76
CA ASP A 854 -29.94 29.67 -17.50
C ASP A 854 -29.69 30.02 -16.01
N ASP A 855 -29.31 29.04 -15.17
CA ASP A 855 -28.98 29.28 -13.76
C ASP A 855 -27.65 30.06 -13.61
N PRO A 856 -27.54 31.07 -12.74
CA PRO A 856 -26.30 31.83 -12.57
C PRO A 856 -25.12 31.02 -12.01
N ARG A 857 -25.36 29.83 -11.43
CA ARG A 857 -24.32 29.00 -10.79
C ARG A 857 -23.68 28.06 -11.81
N THR A 858 -22.39 28.22 -12.07
CA THR A 858 -21.57 27.35 -12.96
C THR A 858 -21.90 25.87 -12.81
N GLY A 859 -21.89 25.33 -11.59
CA GLY A 859 -22.06 23.90 -11.35
C GLY A 859 -23.48 23.40 -11.67
N VAL A 860 -24.48 24.27 -11.63
CA VAL A 860 -25.86 23.94 -12.00
C VAL A 860 -26.03 23.91 -13.52
N LYS A 861 -25.39 24.85 -14.25
CA LYS A 861 -25.32 24.82 -15.73
C LYS A 861 -24.58 23.58 -16.23
N VAL A 862 -23.43 23.24 -15.65
CA VAL A 862 -22.64 22.02 -15.97
C VAL A 862 -23.49 20.77 -15.77
N GLU A 863 -24.15 20.62 -14.62
CA GLU A 863 -24.98 19.46 -14.34
C GLU A 863 -26.19 19.38 -15.29
N ALA A 864 -26.79 20.52 -15.64
CA ALA A 864 -27.89 20.58 -16.61
C ALA A 864 -27.45 20.19 -18.04
N LEU A 865 -26.23 20.53 -18.46
CA LEU A 865 -25.68 20.09 -19.74
C LEU A 865 -25.51 18.55 -19.77
N LEU A 866 -24.76 18.01 -18.79
CA LEU A 866 -24.53 16.56 -18.65
C LEU A 866 -25.84 15.75 -18.57
N ALA A 867 -26.87 16.30 -17.92
CA ALA A 867 -28.17 15.66 -17.77
C ALA A 867 -29.07 15.70 -19.03
N LEU A 868 -28.73 16.52 -20.03
CA LEU A 868 -29.51 16.70 -21.27
C LEU A 868 -28.84 16.10 -22.50
N GLU A 869 -27.74 15.37 -22.33
CA GLU A 869 -26.94 14.75 -23.38
C GLU A 869 -27.78 13.95 -24.38
N GLY A 870 -27.77 14.37 -25.65
CA GLY A 870 -28.58 13.80 -26.74
C GLY A 870 -30.11 13.91 -26.57
N ARG A 871 -30.58 14.59 -25.51
CA ARG A 871 -31.97 14.55 -25.00
C ARG A 871 -32.57 15.93 -24.72
N CYS A 872 -31.88 17.01 -25.08
CA CYS A 872 -32.34 18.37 -24.84
C CYS A 872 -33.66 18.68 -25.58
N PRO A 873 -34.71 19.20 -24.89
CA PRO A 873 -35.94 19.63 -25.54
C PRO A 873 -35.68 20.69 -26.63
N PRO A 874 -36.31 20.61 -27.81
CA PRO A 874 -35.98 21.43 -28.98
C PRO A 874 -35.93 22.95 -28.73
N GLU A 875 -36.79 23.46 -27.86
CA GLU A 875 -36.86 24.88 -27.51
C GLU A 875 -35.68 25.38 -26.66
N PHE A 876 -34.96 24.49 -25.98
CA PHE A 876 -33.80 24.82 -25.14
C PHE A 876 -32.45 24.57 -25.80
N ARG A 877 -32.40 23.88 -26.96
CA ARG A 877 -31.16 23.66 -27.72
C ARG A 877 -30.37 24.94 -28.04
N PRO A 878 -31.00 26.11 -28.33
CA PRO A 878 -30.27 27.37 -28.50
C PRO A 878 -29.54 27.85 -27.23
N ALA A 879 -29.93 27.40 -26.03
CA ALA A 879 -29.20 27.69 -24.80
C ALA A 879 -27.88 26.93 -24.74
N ILE A 880 -27.84 25.65 -25.11
CA ILE A 880 -26.61 24.84 -25.18
C ILE A 880 -25.60 25.49 -26.16
N LEU A 881 -26.07 25.90 -27.34
CA LEU A 881 -25.23 26.59 -28.33
C LEU A 881 -24.66 27.93 -27.83
N ARG A 882 -25.41 28.64 -26.98
CA ARG A 882 -24.96 29.87 -26.29
C ARG A 882 -23.93 29.58 -25.19
N LEU A 883 -24.09 28.49 -24.44
CA LEU A 883 -23.16 28.09 -23.37
C LEU A 883 -21.78 27.64 -23.89
N ARG A 884 -21.65 27.27 -25.17
CA ARG A 884 -20.34 27.08 -25.83
C ARG A 884 -19.46 28.33 -25.83
N GLN A 885 -20.03 29.51 -25.52
CA GLN A 885 -19.35 30.80 -25.38
C GLN A 885 -19.52 31.41 -23.96
N ASP A 886 -19.86 30.62 -22.94
CA ASP A 886 -19.99 31.07 -21.55
C ASP A 886 -18.66 31.66 -21.01
N PRO A 887 -18.67 32.65 -20.09
CA PRO A 887 -17.44 33.13 -19.47
C PRO A 887 -16.69 32.06 -18.65
N ASP A 888 -17.37 31.08 -18.07
CA ASP A 888 -16.73 30.00 -17.29
C ASP A 888 -16.16 28.91 -18.22
N ALA A 889 -14.88 28.57 -18.06
CA ALA A 889 -14.18 27.63 -18.92
C ALA A 889 -14.81 26.22 -18.91
N ARG A 890 -15.22 25.74 -17.73
CA ARG A 890 -15.83 24.42 -17.54
C ARG A 890 -17.17 24.31 -18.25
N VAL A 891 -17.96 25.40 -18.24
CA VAL A 891 -19.24 25.47 -18.93
C VAL A 891 -19.04 25.44 -20.44
N ARG A 892 -18.02 26.14 -20.98
CA ARG A 892 -17.68 26.04 -22.40
C ARG A 892 -17.30 24.62 -22.80
N ALA A 893 -16.39 23.99 -22.06
CA ALA A 893 -15.86 22.67 -22.40
C ALA A 893 -16.99 21.61 -22.43
N VAL A 894 -17.80 21.54 -21.36
CA VAL A 894 -18.95 20.62 -21.31
C VAL A 894 -19.99 20.97 -22.38
N ALA A 895 -20.31 22.25 -22.62
CA ALA A 895 -21.28 22.63 -23.65
C ALA A 895 -20.80 22.33 -25.08
N GLN A 896 -19.48 22.26 -25.32
CA GLN A 896 -18.89 21.87 -26.61
C GLN A 896 -19.01 20.36 -26.84
N ALA A 897 -18.70 19.55 -25.81
CA ALA A 897 -18.89 18.10 -25.81
C ALA A 897 -20.37 17.70 -26.00
N THR A 898 -21.30 18.38 -25.33
CA THR A 898 -22.72 17.98 -25.31
C THR A 898 -23.42 18.11 -26.67
N ASP A 899 -24.04 17.01 -27.11
CA ASP A 899 -25.00 16.96 -28.22
C ASP A 899 -26.36 17.53 -27.77
N PRO A 900 -26.85 18.63 -28.37
CA PRO A 900 -28.20 19.12 -28.12
C PRO A 900 -29.31 18.20 -28.68
N GLY A 901 -28.96 17.19 -29.48
CA GLY A 901 -29.89 16.27 -30.12
C GLY A 901 -30.48 16.80 -31.43
N ARG A 902 -30.96 15.86 -32.27
CA ARG A 902 -31.58 16.13 -33.57
C ARG A 902 -33.04 16.54 -33.47
#